data_AF-A0AAJ1PSV5-F1
#
_entry.id   AF-A0AAJ1PSV5-F1
#
_cell.length_a   1.000
_cell.length_b   1.000
_cell.length_c   1.000
_cell.angle_alpha   90.00
_cell.angle_beta   90.00
_cell.angle_gamma   90.00
#
_symmetry.space_group_name_H-M   'P 1'
#
loop_
_entity.id
_entity.type
_entity.pdbx_description
1 polymer ?
#
loop_
_entity_poly.entity_id
_entity_poly.type
_entity_poly.pdbx_seq_one_letter_code
_entity_poly.pdbx_strand_id
1 'polypeptide(L)'
;MNNKLLTNGSYGKSKHALTALVAGALASSLLATPAFAAAADGPAAAPQSPNPEQVMEEVKDTEADLAKALQDLPSEIKNNPLSGDALPAAADKLDMKPGAVKEVSELGGWNAIDGGKFTVLKAREDGLYLNSSAGTAVDNSDESRDPKTQLYRNVQYFTNEQALGTHPYVLALGRGYDNFSRISGEKAIGANGNKFVSGYNGIERSFKAYSPKYGTNLVLDFATGSLAQTNKPAGYRVRVVANANGAEKVLYDVTFNPKETKVDNEKGYTVTTIGDGSGEPKLGNKPATADEIAAGTAIPYVQGADTTVKYATQFNNGDLTGVKSGAVGRFTSKPILLDKGVTDYKVQITPDFENDTGVFDSDHGQTVGLQRNVKHYTVPLFNAFNVDQKTDVTAKELLKAQLEALKANREKHVADKSDPSIANLDAVIKEVEAAVNSKEVKSVDEYKKLGSKLDKAKENLIDIKDALKAIQDEKAKKLAEIDKAPGALDKDKEAAKKAAEAAAEQATAAIKAVAEKEALPKTLEDNLNNIKAVTVSNKEALTAKVADDEAFQKTPRYVNADEHNFVNADGTPNTEKNNKAPEHVAAYKKALEEAKKVADNPTATQGEVDKALAALNKARKDIEDNYATDLEPLKDSVNTKGGVDNTEPIYVNATPEEQEAYDQAKQAAADLLKDPNATQTQVNNAKKALDDAKAALDKHPTDKQKLSAQVTTSLDSDADSPSVFYKNAKDPNYQAPEGVDKEAAKGFADAYDKALAAAKKALADPKASQKQVDAALEALKAAEKDLHTLSSDPTDLVKAQNDTLAAKDLPAYKNLVAKAAKEGPESQAAKDLAAYNDSLKKATDVLLQFADPKADKHPAQKDVEAAKAALQAARDLVDPYATDTRALESTANLEKAIKASPAYANADAAAYMGKDGKPDAEKNKQAKEAKDAYDKALEKALEVLANTKATQAEVDEATAALADAGDALAPFATDASKLAAQAAAATSFEESPQFVNALAAKNGDAENADVAAYKKALKDAKDTLSNPKATQAEVDKALAALKAAEDKIVKDYPTDPSKLEKEADAAADLQKGADFQAVLKNAATQDAAKAYQNALKDAKAVLADKNATQADVDKALATLKAAGEALKKAEDAAASKQGGAAAGKDDTGKNDSGKGGAAASESQRVVRTVKTNTGNLPVTGSAGALLLIVSCALIGAGTLAIRRKKGN
;
A
#
# COMPACT_ATOMS: atom_id res chain seq x y z
N MET A 1 75.36 -9.20 -22.66
CA MET A 1 76.54 -9.52 -21.84
C MET A 1 76.09 -10.19 -20.54
N ASN A 2 77.00 -10.90 -19.84
CA ASN A 2 76.78 -11.41 -18.48
C ASN A 2 76.57 -10.23 -17.50
N ASN A 3 75.89 -10.34 -16.35
CA ASN A 3 76.28 -11.25 -15.27
C ASN A 3 75.22 -11.48 -14.18
N LYS A 4 75.49 -12.48 -13.32
CA LYS A 4 74.69 -12.94 -12.17
C LYS A 4 74.72 -11.95 -10.99
N LEU A 5 73.70 -11.99 -10.13
CA LEU A 5 73.80 -12.50 -8.73
C LEU A 5 72.42 -12.64 -8.04
N LEU A 6 72.38 -13.33 -6.89
CA LEU A 6 71.18 -13.68 -6.10
C LEU A 6 70.94 -12.65 -4.96
N THR A 7 69.79 -12.54 -4.26
CA THR A 7 69.22 -13.54 -3.31
C THR A 7 67.70 -13.41 -2.99
N ASN A 8 67.17 -14.52 -2.42
CA ASN A 8 65.83 -14.86 -1.87
C ASN A 8 64.83 -13.74 -1.46
N GLY A 9 63.51 -14.00 -1.67
CA GLY A 9 62.42 -13.05 -1.34
C GLY A 9 60.99 -13.54 -1.01
N SER A 10 60.69 -14.85 -0.92
CA SER A 10 59.40 -15.43 -0.41
C SER A 10 58.11 -15.33 -1.28
N TYR A 11 57.13 -16.19 -0.94
CA TYR A 11 55.74 -16.36 -1.46
C TYR A 11 55.51 -16.60 -2.99
N GLY A 12 54.46 -17.37 -3.36
CA GLY A 12 53.91 -17.29 -4.74
C GLY A 12 53.26 -18.50 -5.45
N LYS A 13 53.41 -19.76 -5.00
CA LYS A 13 52.73 -20.99 -5.52
C LYS A 13 52.52 -21.15 -7.06
N SER A 14 53.28 -22.05 -7.72
CA SER A 14 52.71 -23.06 -8.65
C SER A 14 53.70 -24.17 -9.07
N LYS A 15 53.36 -25.43 -8.81
CA LYS A 15 53.95 -26.60 -9.52
C LYS A 15 53.12 -26.83 -10.81
N HIS A 16 53.70 -26.99 -12.00
CA HIS A 16 54.45 -28.17 -12.47
C HIS A 16 53.58 -29.45 -12.31
N ALA A 17 52.87 -29.96 -13.31
CA ALA A 17 53.24 -30.39 -14.68
C ALA A 17 54.07 -31.70 -14.74
N LEU A 18 53.57 -32.69 -15.49
CA LEU A 18 54.36 -33.60 -16.33
C LEU A 18 53.46 -34.33 -17.35
N THR A 19 54.07 -34.95 -18.37
CA THR A 19 53.40 -35.40 -19.61
C THR A 19 53.97 -36.74 -20.11
N ALA A 20 53.17 -37.55 -20.81
CA ALA A 20 53.61 -38.58 -21.77
C ALA A 20 52.71 -38.48 -23.03
N LEU A 21 53.15 -38.41 -24.30
CA LEU A 21 54.05 -39.27 -25.13
C LEU A 21 53.48 -40.69 -25.32
N VAL A 22 53.42 -41.32 -26.50
CA VAL A 22 53.99 -41.14 -27.87
C VAL A 22 52.93 -41.69 -28.88
N ALA A 23 52.65 -41.24 -30.12
CA ALA A 23 52.88 -40.07 -31.00
C ALA A 23 51.69 -40.07 -32.03
N GLY A 24 51.61 -39.39 -33.19
CA GLY A 24 52.47 -38.48 -33.97
C GLY A 24 51.64 -37.82 -35.11
N ALA A 25 52.11 -36.80 -35.83
CA ALA A 25 53.49 -36.34 -36.01
C ALA A 25 53.63 -34.80 -36.07
N LEU A 26 54.82 -34.31 -35.69
CA LEU A 26 55.42 -32.99 -36.01
C LEU A 26 54.54 -31.73 -35.73
N ALA A 27 54.48 -31.20 -34.50
CA ALA A 27 55.49 -30.34 -33.83
C ALA A 27 55.47 -28.86 -34.31
N SER A 28 55.36 -27.81 -33.46
CA SER A 28 55.40 -27.73 -31.98
C SER A 28 54.51 -26.61 -31.39
N SER A 29 54.35 -26.61 -30.06
CA SER A 29 53.33 -25.89 -29.26
C SER A 29 53.79 -24.61 -28.55
N LEU A 30 52.86 -23.71 -28.18
CA LEU A 30 52.55 -23.39 -26.76
C LEU A 30 51.24 -22.59 -26.57
N LEU A 31 50.72 -22.54 -25.33
CA LEU A 31 49.62 -21.67 -24.87
C LEU A 31 50.15 -20.57 -23.94
N ALA A 32 49.46 -19.43 -23.86
CA ALA A 32 49.84 -18.28 -23.03
C ALA A 32 49.55 -18.53 -21.53
N THR A 33 50.23 -17.86 -20.59
CA THR A 33 49.86 -16.55 -19.98
C THR A 33 50.83 -16.26 -18.80
N PRO A 34 50.84 -15.09 -18.11
CA PRO A 34 49.99 -13.89 -18.24
C PRO A 34 50.78 -12.60 -18.56
N ALA A 35 50.10 -11.45 -18.52
CA ALA A 35 50.63 -10.14 -18.89
C ALA A 35 51.42 -9.43 -17.77
N PHE A 36 52.28 -8.50 -18.18
CA PHE A 36 52.54 -7.26 -17.44
C PHE A 36 52.48 -6.07 -18.42
N ALA A 37 52.09 -4.90 -17.92
CA ALA A 37 51.44 -3.86 -18.73
C ALA A 37 52.33 -3.09 -19.72
N ALA A 38 51.81 -2.88 -20.93
CA ALA A 38 52.00 -1.69 -21.77
C ALA A 38 50.76 -1.51 -22.68
N ALA A 39 50.59 -0.32 -23.25
CA ALA A 39 49.40 0.14 -23.98
C ALA A 39 48.79 -0.87 -24.98
N ALA A 40 47.46 -0.97 -24.97
CA ALA A 40 46.70 -1.74 -25.94
C ALA A 40 46.25 -0.86 -27.13
N ASP A 41 47.03 -0.87 -28.21
CA ASP A 41 46.50 -0.55 -29.53
C ASP A 41 45.51 -1.65 -29.96
N GLY A 42 44.47 -1.26 -30.70
CA GLY A 42 43.51 -2.21 -31.27
C GLY A 42 44.12 -3.06 -32.38
N PRO A 43 43.50 -4.20 -32.76
CA PRO A 43 43.93 -4.97 -33.92
C PRO A 43 43.80 -4.11 -35.18
N ALA A 44 44.94 -3.71 -35.76
CA ALA A 44 44.96 -2.98 -37.03
C ALA A 44 44.25 -3.83 -38.10
N ALA A 45 43.27 -3.22 -38.78
CA ALA A 45 42.61 -3.86 -39.90
C ALA A 45 43.65 -4.23 -40.97
N ALA A 46 43.48 -5.40 -41.62
CA ALA A 46 44.39 -5.83 -42.67
C ALA A 46 44.49 -4.74 -43.76
N PRO A 47 45.71 -4.40 -44.24
CA PRO A 47 45.91 -3.26 -45.13
C PRO A 47 45.09 -3.45 -46.41
N GLN A 48 44.13 -2.56 -46.65
CA GLN A 48 43.30 -2.60 -47.85
C GLN A 48 44.18 -2.39 -49.09
N SER A 49 44.05 -3.31 -50.06
CA SER A 49 44.75 -3.19 -51.34
C SER A 49 44.20 -1.96 -52.09
N PRO A 50 45.04 -1.00 -52.53
CA PRO A 50 44.53 0.25 -53.05
C PRO A 50 43.69 0.09 -54.31
N ASN A 51 42.49 0.67 -54.33
CA ASN A 51 41.52 0.52 -55.41
C ASN A 51 40.93 1.89 -55.81
N PRO A 52 41.10 2.37 -57.06
CA PRO A 52 40.58 3.66 -57.50
C PRO A 52 39.06 3.69 -57.70
N GLU A 53 38.38 2.54 -57.70
CA GLU A 53 36.92 2.41 -57.89
C GLU A 53 36.16 2.10 -56.59
N GLN A 54 36.84 2.10 -55.43
CA GLN A 54 36.25 1.70 -54.16
C GLN A 54 35.16 2.68 -53.70
N VAL A 55 33.95 2.16 -53.48
CA VAL A 55 32.78 2.88 -52.96
C VAL A 55 32.20 2.18 -51.73
N MET A 56 31.48 2.94 -50.91
CA MET A 56 30.75 2.47 -49.73
C MET A 56 29.44 1.78 -50.14
N GLU A 57 29.07 0.69 -49.47
CA GLU A 57 27.79 0.03 -49.65
C GLU A 57 26.60 0.92 -49.25
N GLU A 58 25.42 0.65 -49.80
CA GLU A 58 24.21 1.45 -49.53
C GLU A 58 23.67 1.19 -48.12
N VAL A 59 23.86 2.18 -47.23
CA VAL A 59 23.37 2.13 -45.85
C VAL A 59 21.91 2.57 -45.80
N LYS A 60 21.04 1.66 -45.33
CA LYS A 60 19.64 1.93 -45.00
C LYS A 60 19.55 2.89 -43.82
N ASP A 61 18.57 3.78 -43.83
CA ASP A 61 18.38 4.79 -42.78
C ASP A 61 17.67 4.25 -41.52
N THR A 62 17.99 3.01 -41.09
CA THR A 62 17.54 2.46 -39.80
C THR A 62 18.62 2.66 -38.74
N GLU A 63 18.22 2.86 -37.48
CA GLU A 63 19.14 3.18 -36.40
C GLU A 63 20.27 2.12 -36.24
N ALA A 64 19.94 0.83 -36.37
CA ALA A 64 20.90 -0.26 -36.25
C ALA A 64 21.79 -0.43 -37.50
N ASP A 65 21.26 -0.23 -38.71
CA ASP A 65 22.05 -0.27 -39.94
C ASP A 65 23.07 0.90 -39.97
N LEU A 66 22.64 2.10 -39.55
CA LEU A 66 23.48 3.30 -39.44
C LEU A 66 24.57 3.15 -38.36
N ALA A 67 24.20 2.66 -37.18
CA ALA A 67 25.15 2.36 -36.10
C ALA A 67 26.23 1.36 -36.55
N LYS A 68 25.82 0.26 -37.18
CA LYS A 68 26.75 -0.73 -37.73
C LYS A 68 27.66 -0.12 -38.80
N ALA A 69 27.10 0.58 -39.77
CA ALA A 69 27.88 1.19 -40.85
C ALA A 69 28.92 2.20 -40.34
N LEU A 70 28.62 2.92 -39.24
CA LEU A 70 29.59 3.77 -38.56
C LEU A 70 30.74 2.98 -37.91
N GLN A 71 30.46 1.85 -37.24
CA GLN A 71 31.49 1.03 -36.60
C GLN A 71 32.35 0.26 -37.61
N ASP A 72 31.77 -0.22 -38.71
CA ASP A 72 32.48 -0.98 -39.76
C ASP A 72 33.32 -0.08 -40.69
N LEU A 73 33.08 1.25 -40.69
CA LEU A 73 33.75 2.22 -41.55
C LEU A 73 35.29 2.20 -41.41
N PRO A 74 36.08 1.93 -42.47
CA PRO A 74 37.53 2.06 -42.43
C PRO A 74 37.93 3.54 -42.27
N SER A 75 38.99 3.86 -41.52
CA SER A 75 39.38 5.24 -41.21
C SER A 75 39.99 6.01 -42.40
N GLU A 76 40.52 5.29 -43.38
CA GLU A 76 40.98 5.82 -44.66
C GLU A 76 40.80 4.78 -45.78
N ILE A 77 40.64 5.27 -47.00
CA ILE A 77 40.62 4.49 -48.24
C ILE A 77 41.85 4.86 -49.05
N LYS A 78 42.68 3.88 -49.39
CA LYS A 78 43.82 4.05 -50.31
C LYS A 78 43.31 3.93 -51.74
N ASN A 79 43.28 5.01 -52.52
CA ASN A 79 42.72 4.98 -53.88
C ASN A 79 43.81 4.85 -54.96
N ASN A 80 45.09 5.14 -54.65
CA ASN A 80 46.18 5.08 -55.62
C ASN A 80 46.89 3.72 -55.64
N PRO A 81 46.72 2.87 -56.68
CA PRO A 81 47.48 1.64 -56.82
C PRO A 81 48.92 1.85 -57.31
N LEU A 82 49.43 3.09 -57.38
CA LEU A 82 50.83 3.40 -57.68
C LEU A 82 51.68 3.75 -56.42
N SER A 83 51.10 3.61 -55.21
CA SER A 83 51.78 3.90 -53.94
C SER A 83 52.78 2.80 -53.53
N GLY A 84 53.91 3.18 -52.94
CA GLY A 84 54.90 2.24 -52.39
C GLY A 84 55.62 1.48 -53.49
N ASP A 85 55.82 0.17 -53.32
CA ASP A 85 56.53 -0.65 -54.30
C ASP A 85 55.78 -0.83 -55.64
N ALA A 86 54.56 -0.31 -55.75
CA ALA A 86 53.76 -0.37 -56.96
C ALA A 86 54.24 0.54 -58.10
N LEU A 87 54.92 1.66 -57.83
CA LEU A 87 55.61 2.42 -58.89
C LEU A 87 56.74 1.58 -59.53
N PRO A 88 57.68 0.98 -58.76
CA PRO A 88 58.60 -0.02 -59.29
C PRO A 88 57.90 -1.16 -60.05
N ALA A 89 56.90 -1.82 -59.46
CA ALA A 89 56.20 -2.94 -60.10
C ALA A 89 55.40 -2.56 -61.37
N ALA A 90 55.07 -1.28 -61.56
CA ALA A 90 54.54 -0.75 -62.81
C ALA A 90 55.66 -0.44 -63.82
N ALA A 91 56.77 0.14 -63.36
CA ALA A 91 57.91 0.52 -64.19
C ALA A 91 58.74 -0.68 -64.68
N ASP A 92 58.83 -1.78 -63.91
CA ASP A 92 59.49 -3.02 -64.33
C ASP A 92 58.85 -3.62 -65.60
N LYS A 93 57.53 -3.43 -65.79
CA LYS A 93 56.80 -3.84 -67.00
C LYS A 93 57.21 -3.06 -68.25
N LEU A 94 57.98 -1.99 -68.12
CA LEU A 94 58.56 -1.24 -69.24
C LEU A 94 59.82 -1.89 -69.82
N ASP A 95 60.32 -2.98 -69.22
CA ASP A 95 61.55 -3.71 -69.59
C ASP A 95 62.77 -2.80 -69.77
N MET A 96 62.98 -1.93 -68.77
CA MET A 96 64.06 -0.96 -68.78
C MET A 96 65.36 -1.57 -68.23
N LYS A 97 66.45 -1.46 -68.99
CA LYS A 97 67.82 -1.71 -68.50
C LYS A 97 68.20 -0.71 -67.38
N PRO A 98 69.12 -1.05 -66.46
CA PRO A 98 69.61 -0.10 -65.45
C PRO A 98 70.15 1.18 -66.10
N GLY A 99 69.85 2.34 -65.52
CA GLY A 99 70.18 3.66 -66.08
C GLY A 99 69.33 4.13 -67.27
N ALA A 100 68.43 3.30 -67.81
CA ALA A 100 67.62 3.65 -68.98
C ALA A 100 66.54 4.70 -68.64
N VAL A 101 66.12 5.43 -69.67
CA VAL A 101 65.08 6.45 -69.57
C VAL A 101 64.06 6.28 -70.69
N LYS A 102 62.77 6.38 -70.36
CA LYS A 102 61.66 6.06 -71.26
C LYS A 102 60.55 7.11 -71.14
N GLU A 103 60.17 7.72 -72.26
CA GLU A 103 58.96 8.55 -72.35
C GLU A 103 57.72 7.64 -72.44
N VAL A 104 56.70 7.97 -71.66
CA VAL A 104 55.40 7.26 -71.65
C VAL A 104 54.23 8.25 -71.58
N SER A 105 53.06 7.81 -72.02
CA SER A 105 51.78 8.53 -71.86
C SER A 105 50.90 7.94 -70.75
N GLU A 106 51.25 6.77 -70.24
CA GLU A 106 50.53 6.01 -69.21
C GLU A 106 51.53 5.24 -68.33
N LEU A 107 51.27 5.14 -67.02
CA LEU A 107 51.97 4.24 -66.11
C LEU A 107 51.10 3.84 -64.91
N GLY A 108 50.75 2.55 -64.81
CA GLY A 108 50.02 1.98 -63.68
C GLY A 108 48.66 2.63 -63.38
N GLY A 109 48.04 3.23 -64.39
CA GLY A 109 46.76 3.95 -64.38
C GLY A 109 46.86 5.47 -64.22
N TRP A 110 48.06 6.05 -64.22
CA TRP A 110 48.25 7.50 -64.36
C TRP A 110 48.53 7.86 -65.82
N ASN A 111 47.81 8.83 -66.35
CA ASN A 111 47.87 9.25 -67.76
C ASN A 111 48.54 10.62 -67.89
N ALA A 112 49.09 10.94 -69.05
CA ALA A 112 49.62 12.27 -69.34
C ALA A 112 48.49 13.25 -69.69
N ILE A 113 48.58 14.48 -69.18
CA ILE A 113 47.57 15.53 -69.39
C ILE A 113 47.58 15.99 -70.86
N ASP A 114 46.39 16.22 -71.43
CA ASP A 114 46.15 16.80 -72.77
C ASP A 114 46.97 16.14 -73.90
N GLY A 115 47.15 14.82 -73.85
CA GLY A 115 47.89 14.06 -74.86
C GLY A 115 49.42 14.25 -74.82
N GLY A 116 49.94 14.81 -73.73
CA GLY A 116 51.37 14.98 -73.49
C GLY A 116 52.10 13.68 -73.13
N LYS A 117 53.25 13.83 -72.46
CA LYS A 117 54.12 12.76 -71.98
C LYS A 117 54.67 13.05 -70.59
N PHE A 118 55.19 12.01 -69.95
CA PHE A 118 56.09 12.08 -68.80
C PHE A 118 57.19 11.03 -68.94
N THR A 119 58.22 11.12 -68.10
CA THR A 119 59.45 10.31 -68.24
C THR A 119 59.63 9.39 -67.05
N VAL A 120 59.88 8.11 -67.30
CA VAL A 120 60.38 7.16 -66.30
C VAL A 120 61.89 7.04 -66.44
N LEU A 121 62.61 7.09 -65.33
CA LEU A 121 64.04 6.84 -65.23
C LEU A 121 64.27 5.61 -64.33
N LYS A 122 65.14 4.69 -64.73
CA LYS A 122 65.59 3.58 -63.88
C LYS A 122 66.98 3.88 -63.31
N ALA A 123 67.20 3.58 -62.03
CA ALA A 123 68.52 3.65 -61.42
C ALA A 123 69.51 2.71 -62.13
N ARG A 124 70.81 3.03 -62.06
CA ARG A 124 71.88 2.06 -62.36
C ARG A 124 72.05 1.05 -61.21
N GLU A 125 72.86 0.02 -61.45
CA GLU A 125 73.21 -1.01 -60.45
C GLU A 125 73.95 -0.45 -59.21
N ASP A 126 74.61 0.71 -59.35
CA ASP A 126 75.25 1.46 -58.27
C ASP A 126 74.31 2.45 -57.55
N GLY A 127 73.01 2.45 -57.89
CA GLY A 127 72.00 3.31 -57.29
C GLY A 127 72.01 4.78 -57.77
N LEU A 128 72.84 5.09 -58.78
CA LEU A 128 72.95 6.45 -59.32
C LEU A 128 71.98 6.71 -60.48
N TYR A 129 71.50 7.95 -60.55
CA TYR A 129 70.69 8.46 -61.66
C TYR A 129 71.52 9.35 -62.59
N LEU A 130 71.40 9.08 -63.89
CA LEU A 130 72.07 9.83 -64.95
C LEU A 130 71.34 11.17 -65.20
N ASN A 131 71.92 12.28 -64.72
CA ASN A 131 71.27 13.59 -64.86
C ASN A 131 71.25 14.09 -66.32
N SER A 132 72.09 13.65 -67.26
CA SER A 132 71.98 14.13 -68.66
C SER A 132 70.63 13.82 -69.32
N SER A 133 69.97 12.74 -68.90
CA SER A 133 68.57 12.43 -69.25
C SER A 133 67.56 13.51 -68.80
N ALA A 134 67.98 14.34 -67.84
CA ALA A 134 67.29 15.46 -67.19
C ALA A 134 67.98 16.83 -67.42
N GLY A 135 69.17 16.89 -68.02
CA GLY A 135 70.01 18.07 -68.29
C GLY A 135 71.42 17.99 -67.67
N THR A 136 72.46 18.45 -68.37
CA THR A 136 73.86 18.46 -67.89
C THR A 136 74.23 19.64 -66.98
N ALA A 137 75.18 19.43 -66.06
CA ALA A 137 75.88 20.52 -65.37
C ALA A 137 77.18 20.89 -66.11
N VAL A 138 77.82 21.98 -65.68
CA VAL A 138 79.15 22.39 -66.18
C VAL A 138 80.03 22.68 -64.97
N ASP A 139 81.12 21.93 -64.84
CA ASP A 139 82.27 22.32 -64.03
C ASP A 139 83.33 22.98 -64.95
N ASN A 140 84.14 23.88 -64.38
CA ASN A 140 85.10 24.72 -65.10
C ASN A 140 86.33 25.00 -64.22
N SER A 141 86.97 23.92 -63.79
CA SER A 141 87.90 23.85 -62.65
C SER A 141 89.39 23.92 -63.02
N ASP A 142 89.84 25.00 -63.69
CA ASP A 142 91.27 25.29 -63.84
C ASP A 142 91.57 26.78 -64.10
N GLU A 143 91.94 27.55 -63.07
CA GLU A 143 92.38 28.96 -63.21
C GLU A 143 93.90 29.05 -63.46
N SER A 144 94.33 28.93 -64.71
CA SER A 144 95.73 29.19 -65.10
C SER A 144 95.83 30.13 -66.31
N ARG A 145 96.34 31.35 -66.07
CA ARG A 145 96.45 32.42 -67.08
C ARG A 145 97.84 32.46 -67.74
N ASP A 146 98.01 31.76 -68.86
CA ASP A 146 99.02 32.12 -69.88
C ASP A 146 98.33 32.74 -71.12
N PRO A 147 98.56 34.03 -71.44
CA PRO A 147 97.97 34.68 -72.61
C PRO A 147 98.32 34.08 -73.98
N LYS A 148 99.34 33.22 -74.09
CA LYS A 148 99.92 32.80 -75.38
C LYS A 148 99.33 31.53 -75.99
N THR A 149 98.41 30.82 -75.32
CA THR A 149 97.76 29.63 -75.90
C THR A 149 96.23 29.63 -75.69
N GLN A 150 95.50 30.38 -76.53
CA GLN A 150 94.03 30.42 -76.51
C GLN A 150 93.40 29.14 -77.07
N LEU A 151 93.36 28.08 -76.25
CA LEU A 151 92.54 26.88 -76.46
C LEU A 151 91.96 26.41 -75.12
N TYR A 152 90.63 26.30 -75.04
CA TYR A 152 89.89 25.78 -73.88
C TYR A 152 90.17 24.29 -73.69
N ARG A 153 91.30 23.94 -73.08
CA ARG A 153 91.85 22.58 -73.18
C ARG A 153 91.28 21.56 -72.18
N ASN A 154 90.64 22.03 -71.10
CA ASN A 154 90.23 21.21 -69.94
C ASN A 154 88.71 21.24 -69.64
N VAL A 155 87.85 21.83 -70.48
CA VAL A 155 86.38 21.79 -70.22
C VAL A 155 85.86 20.36 -70.44
N GLN A 156 85.55 19.68 -69.35
CA GLN A 156 84.99 18.33 -69.36
C GLN A 156 83.49 18.42 -69.04
N TYR A 157 82.65 18.13 -70.03
CA TYR A 157 81.20 18.14 -69.85
C TYR A 157 80.78 16.87 -69.11
N PHE A 158 80.66 16.98 -67.79
CA PHE A 158 80.22 15.89 -66.92
C PHE A 158 78.71 15.89 -66.73
N THR A 159 78.15 14.69 -66.83
CA THR A 159 76.81 14.40 -66.35
C THR A 159 76.91 14.28 -64.82
N ASN A 160 76.45 15.27 -64.04
CA ASN A 160 76.38 15.08 -62.59
C ASN A 160 75.53 13.83 -62.29
N GLU A 161 75.96 13.03 -61.35
CA GLU A 161 75.24 11.82 -60.94
C GLU A 161 74.69 12.06 -59.54
N GLN A 162 73.41 11.73 -59.32
CA GLN A 162 72.79 11.85 -58.02
C GLN A 162 72.40 10.48 -57.48
N ALA A 163 72.88 10.18 -56.27
CA ALA A 163 72.28 9.19 -55.40
C ALA A 163 71.00 9.79 -54.82
N LEU A 164 69.88 9.10 -54.98
CA LEU A 164 68.56 9.49 -54.45
C LEU A 164 67.99 8.38 -53.55
N GLY A 165 68.85 7.79 -52.73
CA GLY A 165 68.51 6.73 -51.79
C GLY A 165 68.21 5.40 -52.46
N THR A 166 67.26 4.65 -51.89
CA THR A 166 66.92 3.28 -52.30
C THR A 166 65.83 3.19 -53.37
N HIS A 167 65.43 4.31 -53.99
CA HIS A 167 64.41 4.31 -55.04
C HIS A 167 65.00 3.75 -56.37
N PRO A 168 64.47 2.66 -56.95
CA PRO A 168 64.98 2.08 -58.19
C PRO A 168 64.41 2.74 -59.46
N TYR A 169 63.34 3.52 -59.33
CA TYR A 169 62.73 4.30 -60.41
C TYR A 169 62.34 5.71 -59.95
N VAL A 170 62.38 6.67 -60.88
CA VAL A 170 61.91 8.05 -60.72
C VAL A 170 60.94 8.42 -61.86
N LEU A 171 59.89 9.17 -61.52
CA LEU A 171 58.85 9.61 -62.43
C LEU A 171 58.94 11.14 -62.64
N ALA A 172 59.60 11.59 -63.71
CA ALA A 172 59.80 13.00 -64.00
C ALA A 172 58.67 13.58 -64.87
N LEU A 173 57.98 14.61 -64.36
CA LEU A 173 56.89 15.31 -65.05
C LEU A 173 57.36 16.30 -66.14
N GLY A 174 58.67 16.38 -66.38
CA GLY A 174 59.29 17.30 -67.31
C GLY A 174 60.77 16.97 -67.53
N ARG A 175 61.37 17.57 -68.56
CA ARG A 175 62.75 17.33 -69.01
C ARG A 175 63.52 18.66 -69.08
N GLY A 176 64.69 18.75 -68.46
CA GLY A 176 65.52 19.96 -68.51
C GLY A 176 66.23 20.16 -69.84
N TYR A 177 66.75 21.38 -70.05
CA TYR A 177 67.59 21.68 -71.20
C TYR A 177 68.99 21.08 -71.03
N ASP A 178 69.57 20.60 -72.13
CA ASP A 178 70.88 19.98 -72.15
C ASP A 178 71.87 20.79 -73.01
N ASN A 179 73.04 21.08 -72.46
CA ASN A 179 74.10 21.81 -73.16
C ASN A 179 74.93 20.87 -74.06
N PHE A 180 74.91 19.57 -73.80
CA PHE A 180 75.60 18.55 -74.58
C PHE A 180 74.89 18.28 -75.93
N SER A 181 73.55 18.33 -76.00
CA SER A 181 72.76 18.25 -77.24
C SER A 181 73.17 19.30 -78.27
N ARG A 182 73.58 20.50 -77.80
CA ARG A 182 74.12 21.60 -78.63
C ARG A 182 75.49 21.28 -79.25
N ILE A 183 76.17 20.23 -78.76
CA ILE A 183 77.51 19.79 -79.16
C ILE A 183 77.43 18.45 -79.92
N SER A 184 76.52 17.55 -79.55
CA SER A 184 76.28 16.27 -80.25
C SER A 184 75.65 16.43 -81.63
N GLY A 185 74.96 17.54 -81.88
CA GLY A 185 74.24 17.81 -83.14
C GLY A 185 72.80 17.29 -83.16
N GLU A 186 72.29 16.80 -82.03
CA GLU A 186 70.88 16.44 -81.89
C GLU A 186 69.97 17.68 -81.93
N LYS A 187 68.71 17.49 -82.38
CA LYS A 187 67.77 18.61 -82.52
C LYS A 187 67.37 19.17 -81.15
N ALA A 188 67.84 20.38 -80.86
CA ALA A 188 67.41 21.15 -79.70
C ALA A 188 65.87 21.32 -79.68
N ILE A 189 65.26 21.04 -78.52
CA ILE A 189 63.84 21.25 -78.28
C ILE A 189 63.60 22.76 -78.15
N GLY A 190 62.69 23.32 -78.96
CA GLY A 190 62.21 24.71 -78.79
C GLY A 190 62.99 25.80 -79.54
N ALA A 191 63.47 25.53 -80.76
CA ALA A 191 64.21 26.48 -81.61
C ALA A 191 63.52 27.84 -81.90
N ASN A 192 62.24 28.01 -81.52
CA ASN A 192 61.41 29.20 -81.79
C ASN A 192 61.13 30.06 -80.53
N GLY A 193 61.85 29.87 -79.41
CA GLY A 193 61.81 30.76 -78.25
C GLY A 193 60.57 30.68 -77.34
N ASN A 194 59.61 29.78 -77.63
CA ASN A 194 58.52 29.48 -76.71
C ASN A 194 59.00 28.69 -75.49
N LYS A 195 58.21 28.74 -74.41
CA LYS A 195 58.53 28.14 -73.09
C LYS A 195 59.03 26.70 -73.21
N PHE A 196 60.04 26.38 -72.40
CA PHE A 196 60.65 25.05 -72.30
C PHE A 196 59.60 23.96 -71.98
N VAL A 197 59.97 22.70 -72.26
CA VAL A 197 59.22 21.49 -71.90
C VAL A 197 57.85 21.29 -72.60
N SER A 198 57.63 21.92 -73.76
CA SER A 198 56.47 21.67 -74.64
C SER A 198 56.18 20.18 -74.83
N GLY A 199 54.97 19.73 -74.47
CA GLY A 199 54.53 18.33 -74.54
C GLY A 199 54.58 17.58 -73.21
N TYR A 200 55.15 18.15 -72.15
CA TYR A 200 55.16 17.59 -70.80
C TYR A 200 54.19 18.35 -69.89
N ASN A 201 52.91 18.02 -70.00
CA ASN A 201 51.83 18.74 -69.32
C ASN A 201 51.58 18.27 -67.87
N GLY A 202 52.33 17.27 -67.40
CA GLY A 202 52.08 16.58 -66.12
C GLY A 202 51.26 15.31 -66.24
N ILE A 203 50.85 14.76 -65.09
CA ILE A 203 50.08 13.53 -64.96
C ILE A 203 48.70 13.76 -64.35
N GLU A 204 47.73 12.95 -64.76
CA GLU A 204 46.39 12.90 -64.19
C GLU A 204 45.86 11.48 -63.97
N ARG A 205 44.94 11.36 -63.01
CA ARG A 205 44.16 10.13 -62.79
C ARG A 205 42.79 10.44 -62.19
N SER A 206 41.79 9.69 -62.63
CA SER A 206 40.43 9.71 -62.10
C SER A 206 40.21 8.60 -61.07
N PHE A 207 39.39 8.89 -60.06
CA PHE A 207 39.07 8.04 -58.91
C PHE A 207 37.58 8.18 -58.56
N LYS A 208 36.98 7.17 -57.93
CA LYS A 208 35.63 7.28 -57.36
C LYS A 208 35.65 7.94 -55.98
N ALA A 209 34.66 8.79 -55.70
CA ALA A 209 34.43 9.29 -54.35
C ALA A 209 33.82 8.15 -53.52
N TYR A 210 34.44 7.80 -52.40
CA TYR A 210 34.09 6.60 -51.66
C TYR A 210 32.69 6.65 -51.06
N SER A 211 32.22 7.82 -50.58
CA SER A 211 30.88 7.94 -50.01
C SER A 211 30.08 9.10 -50.59
N PRO A 212 29.45 8.95 -51.78
CA PRO A 212 28.69 10.02 -52.42
C PRO A 212 27.49 10.52 -51.59
N LYS A 213 26.87 9.66 -50.76
CA LYS A 213 25.73 10.00 -49.88
C LYS A 213 26.15 10.92 -48.70
N TYR A 214 27.38 10.77 -48.21
CA TYR A 214 27.81 11.40 -46.94
C TYR A 214 28.99 12.39 -47.08
N GLY A 215 29.82 12.26 -48.12
CA GLY A 215 31.03 13.05 -48.35
C GLY A 215 32.29 12.41 -47.72
N THR A 216 33.46 12.76 -48.25
CA THR A 216 34.79 12.27 -47.82
C THR A 216 35.82 13.40 -47.89
N ASN A 217 36.92 13.28 -47.14
CA ASN A 217 38.05 14.21 -47.20
C ASN A 217 39.20 13.61 -48.00
N LEU A 218 39.57 14.20 -49.13
CA LEU A 218 40.72 13.78 -49.92
C LEU A 218 42.02 14.37 -49.34
N VAL A 219 43.06 13.55 -49.22
CA VAL A 219 44.43 13.95 -48.88
C VAL A 219 45.36 13.48 -50.00
N LEU A 220 46.16 14.42 -50.52
CA LEU A 220 47.21 14.16 -51.50
C LEU A 220 48.56 14.24 -50.80
N ASP A 221 49.38 13.20 -50.92
CA ASP A 221 50.66 13.11 -50.21
C ASP A 221 51.71 12.45 -51.12
N PHE A 222 52.76 13.18 -51.49
CA PHE A 222 53.78 12.67 -52.40
C PHE A 222 55.18 13.20 -52.14
N ALA A 223 56.18 12.34 -52.40
CA ALA A 223 57.59 12.70 -52.37
C ALA A 223 57.97 13.51 -53.63
N THR A 224 58.76 14.56 -53.41
CA THR A 224 59.25 15.51 -54.42
C THR A 224 60.76 15.56 -54.42
N GLY A 225 61.38 16.01 -55.51
CA GLY A 225 62.84 16.11 -55.59
C GLY A 225 63.36 17.15 -56.56
N SER A 226 64.67 17.06 -56.78
CA SER A 226 65.40 17.57 -57.94
C SER A 226 66.25 16.41 -58.46
N LEU A 227 66.51 16.35 -59.77
CA LEU A 227 67.50 15.44 -60.37
C LEU A 227 68.87 16.12 -60.62
N ALA A 228 68.97 17.42 -60.33
CA ALA A 228 70.17 18.22 -60.58
C ALA A 228 70.62 18.96 -59.31
N GLN A 229 71.94 19.04 -59.10
CA GLN A 229 72.61 19.89 -58.09
C GLN A 229 72.57 21.36 -58.52
N THR A 230 71.36 21.93 -58.62
CA THR A 230 71.16 23.34 -59.00
C THR A 230 70.49 24.11 -57.89
N ASN A 231 70.72 25.43 -57.86
CA ASN A 231 70.18 26.30 -56.82
C ASN A 231 68.66 26.52 -56.96
N LYS A 232 68.06 26.18 -58.12
CA LYS A 232 66.65 26.43 -58.46
C LYS A 232 66.03 25.26 -59.25
N PRO A 233 65.31 24.31 -58.61
CA PRO A 233 64.42 23.39 -59.32
C PRO A 233 63.12 24.11 -59.76
N ALA A 234 62.36 23.47 -60.64
CA ALA A 234 61.01 23.92 -61.00
C ALA A 234 60.00 23.63 -59.88
N GLY A 235 58.88 24.38 -59.87
CA GLY A 235 57.78 24.17 -58.95
C GLY A 235 56.86 23.02 -59.36
N TYR A 236 55.89 22.74 -58.50
CA TYR A 236 54.79 21.81 -58.75
C TYR A 236 53.48 22.58 -58.68
N ARG A 237 52.52 22.24 -59.56
CA ARG A 237 51.11 22.61 -59.43
C ARG A 237 50.28 21.36 -59.18
N VAL A 238 49.38 21.41 -58.21
CA VAL A 238 48.50 20.30 -57.82
C VAL A 238 47.06 20.74 -57.93
N ARG A 239 46.23 20.00 -58.67
CA ARG A 239 44.79 20.26 -58.81
C ARG A 239 43.94 19.05 -58.47
N VAL A 240 42.75 19.32 -57.93
CA VAL A 240 41.65 18.36 -57.80
C VAL A 240 40.42 18.92 -58.50
N VAL A 241 39.90 18.16 -59.46
CA VAL A 241 38.67 18.49 -60.20
C VAL A 241 37.65 17.40 -59.89
N ALA A 242 36.56 17.74 -59.21
CA ALA A 242 35.48 16.81 -58.87
C ALA A 242 34.34 16.89 -59.87
N ASN A 243 33.67 15.76 -60.09
CA ASN A 243 32.45 15.65 -60.87
C ASN A 243 31.27 15.45 -59.92
N ALA A 244 30.35 16.41 -59.94
CA ALA A 244 29.07 16.31 -59.24
C ALA A 244 27.93 16.47 -60.26
N ASN A 245 27.08 15.45 -60.38
CA ASN A 245 25.92 15.43 -61.30
C ASN A 245 26.25 15.76 -62.78
N GLY A 246 27.47 15.49 -63.25
CA GLY A 246 27.90 15.72 -64.63
C GLY A 246 28.56 17.07 -64.90
N ALA A 247 28.88 17.85 -63.85
CA ALA A 247 29.63 19.10 -63.98
C ALA A 247 30.99 19.02 -63.27
N GLU A 248 32.07 19.43 -63.95
CA GLU A 248 33.40 19.55 -63.36
C GLU A 248 33.53 20.82 -62.50
N LYS A 249 34.01 20.64 -61.26
CA LYS A 249 34.27 21.70 -60.27
C LYS A 249 35.70 21.55 -59.76
N VAL A 250 36.54 22.57 -59.95
CA VAL A 250 37.85 22.63 -59.31
C VAL A 250 37.65 22.81 -57.81
N LEU A 251 38.10 21.84 -57.00
CA LEU A 251 38.06 21.89 -55.53
C LEU A 251 39.37 22.36 -54.92
N TYR A 252 40.47 22.21 -55.65
CA TYR A 252 41.82 22.49 -55.17
C TYR A 252 42.71 22.87 -56.36
N ASP A 253 43.51 23.92 -56.21
CA ASP A 253 44.50 24.37 -57.19
C ASP A 253 45.60 25.17 -56.46
N VAL A 254 46.79 24.58 -56.31
CA VAL A 254 47.91 25.18 -55.57
C VAL A 254 49.23 25.03 -56.32
N THR A 255 50.14 25.99 -56.12
CA THR A 255 51.52 25.93 -56.60
C THR A 255 52.52 26.01 -55.44
N PHE A 256 53.65 25.32 -55.53
CA PHE A 256 54.72 25.37 -54.53
C PHE A 256 56.13 25.09 -55.11
N ASN A 257 57.15 25.59 -54.39
CA ASN A 257 58.56 25.35 -54.65
C ASN A 257 59.08 24.20 -53.73
N PRO A 258 59.71 23.13 -54.25
CA PRO A 258 60.19 22.02 -53.44
C PRO A 258 61.44 22.34 -52.58
N LYS A 259 62.06 23.52 -52.73
CA LYS A 259 63.14 24.01 -51.84
C LYS A 259 62.65 24.86 -50.65
N GLU A 260 61.34 25.07 -50.52
CA GLU A 260 60.78 25.87 -49.42
C GLU A 260 60.06 24.96 -48.41
N THR A 261 60.60 24.85 -47.20
CA THR A 261 59.82 24.27 -46.08
C THR A 261 58.73 25.25 -45.71
N LYS A 262 57.47 24.95 -46.06
CA LYS A 262 56.33 25.86 -45.96
C LYS A 262 55.11 25.14 -45.42
N VAL A 263 54.42 25.74 -44.45
CA VAL A 263 53.05 25.38 -44.07
C VAL A 263 52.14 26.50 -44.53
N ASP A 264 51.43 26.29 -45.65
CA ASP A 264 50.45 27.24 -46.17
C ASP A 264 49.09 26.92 -45.56
N ASN A 265 48.72 27.71 -44.54
CA ASN A 265 47.49 27.46 -43.79
C ASN A 265 46.22 27.84 -44.56
N GLU A 266 46.32 28.77 -45.50
CA GLU A 266 45.22 29.34 -46.29
C GLU A 266 44.97 28.52 -47.56
N LYS A 267 46.02 28.22 -48.33
CA LYS A 267 45.95 27.32 -49.50
C LYS A 267 45.91 25.84 -49.10
N GLY A 268 46.14 25.54 -47.83
CA GLY A 268 45.93 24.22 -47.24
C GLY A 268 46.92 23.16 -47.69
N TYR A 269 48.22 23.36 -47.46
CA TYR A 269 49.24 22.34 -47.66
C TYR A 269 50.48 22.53 -46.77
N THR A 270 51.28 21.47 -46.68
CA THR A 270 52.63 21.45 -46.11
C THR A 270 53.62 20.97 -47.16
N VAL A 271 54.78 21.62 -47.24
CA VAL A 271 55.97 21.16 -47.97
C VAL A 271 57.13 21.05 -47.00
N THR A 272 57.86 19.94 -47.06
CA THR A 272 59.21 19.82 -46.47
C THR A 272 60.24 19.89 -47.59
N THR A 273 61.24 20.76 -47.45
CA THR A 273 62.28 20.96 -48.48
C THR A 273 62.99 19.67 -48.87
N ILE A 274 63.39 19.59 -50.15
CA ILE A 274 64.46 18.69 -50.58
C ILE A 274 65.76 19.03 -49.82
N GLY A 275 66.57 18.03 -49.50
CA GLY A 275 67.92 18.24 -48.95
C GLY A 275 68.97 18.33 -50.05
N ASP A 276 69.88 19.30 -49.97
CA ASP A 276 70.82 19.62 -51.06
C ASP A 276 71.83 18.50 -51.44
N GLY A 277 72.01 17.50 -50.57
CA GLY A 277 73.04 16.47 -50.70
C GLY A 277 74.44 17.00 -50.40
N SER A 278 75.47 16.17 -50.54
CA SER A 278 76.86 16.62 -50.43
C SER A 278 77.82 15.69 -51.16
N GLY A 279 78.95 16.22 -51.63
CA GLY A 279 80.03 15.44 -52.24
C GLY A 279 79.95 15.37 -53.77
N GLU A 280 81.11 15.46 -54.40
CA GLU A 280 81.30 15.33 -55.85
C GLU A 280 81.85 13.93 -56.16
N PRO A 281 81.27 13.18 -57.12
CA PRO A 281 81.83 11.90 -57.54
C PRO A 281 83.18 12.11 -58.25
N LYS A 282 84.19 11.32 -57.90
CA LYS A 282 85.52 11.40 -58.52
C LYS A 282 85.57 10.55 -59.80
N LEU A 283 85.94 11.20 -60.91
CA LEU A 283 85.65 10.70 -62.24
C LEU A 283 86.84 9.93 -62.83
N GLY A 284 86.56 8.76 -63.42
CA GLY A 284 87.52 7.93 -64.13
C GLY A 284 86.79 6.92 -65.00
N ASN A 285 87.19 6.77 -66.26
CA ASN A 285 86.24 6.36 -67.31
C ASN A 285 86.38 4.87 -67.68
N LYS A 286 85.27 4.12 -67.60
CA LYS A 286 85.13 2.81 -68.26
C LYS A 286 84.34 3.00 -69.57
N PRO A 287 84.92 2.78 -70.76
CA PRO A 287 84.21 2.95 -72.04
C PRO A 287 82.94 2.09 -72.12
N ALA A 288 81.88 2.66 -72.71
CA ALA A 288 80.61 1.96 -72.94
C ALA A 288 80.73 0.90 -74.03
N THR A 289 79.93 -0.15 -73.90
CA THR A 289 79.63 -1.12 -74.97
C THR A 289 78.62 -0.55 -75.97
N ALA A 290 78.61 -1.08 -77.20
CA ALA A 290 77.62 -0.70 -78.21
C ALA A 290 76.17 -0.91 -77.74
N ASP A 291 75.90 -1.94 -76.94
CA ASP A 291 74.57 -2.30 -76.45
C ASP A 291 74.06 -1.38 -75.32
N GLU A 292 74.95 -0.69 -74.62
CA GLU A 292 74.62 0.36 -73.64
C GLU A 292 74.36 1.70 -74.33
N ILE A 293 75.12 2.00 -75.40
CA ILE A 293 74.91 3.19 -76.25
C ILE A 293 73.57 3.05 -76.99
N ALA A 294 73.32 1.91 -77.64
CA ALA A 294 72.09 1.65 -78.38
C ALA A 294 70.84 1.56 -77.47
N ALA A 295 71.01 1.21 -76.19
CA ALA A 295 69.92 1.20 -75.21
C ALA A 295 69.70 2.54 -74.48
N GLY A 296 70.52 3.57 -74.76
CA GLY A 296 70.45 4.86 -74.08
C GLY A 296 70.81 4.80 -72.60
N THR A 297 71.57 3.80 -72.15
CA THR A 297 72.06 3.66 -70.77
C THR A 297 73.48 4.16 -70.58
N ALA A 298 74.25 4.27 -71.67
CA ALA A 298 75.61 4.78 -71.64
C ALA A 298 75.66 6.28 -71.34
N ILE A 299 76.63 6.69 -70.54
CA ILE A 299 76.88 8.07 -70.14
C ILE A 299 77.59 8.81 -71.27
N PRO A 300 76.97 9.84 -71.90
CA PRO A 300 77.68 10.70 -72.84
C PRO A 300 78.65 11.64 -72.10
N TYR A 301 79.88 11.79 -72.59
CA TYR A 301 80.84 12.78 -72.10
C TYR A 301 81.71 13.32 -73.25
N VAL A 302 82.36 14.46 -73.01
CA VAL A 302 83.35 15.07 -73.92
C VAL A 302 84.62 15.37 -73.11
N GLN A 303 85.79 15.05 -73.65
CA GLN A 303 87.05 15.05 -72.91
C GLN A 303 88.14 15.84 -73.65
N GLY A 304 88.42 17.05 -73.14
CA GLY A 304 89.41 17.97 -73.67
C GLY A 304 88.94 18.71 -74.92
N ALA A 305 89.87 19.24 -75.71
CA ALA A 305 89.59 20.01 -76.93
C ALA A 305 89.02 19.18 -78.10
N ASP A 306 88.93 17.85 -77.94
CA ASP A 306 88.30 16.93 -78.89
C ASP A 306 86.80 16.88 -78.63
N THR A 307 86.01 17.55 -79.49
CA THR A 307 84.55 17.67 -79.37
C THR A 307 83.79 16.40 -79.75
N THR A 308 84.47 15.26 -79.98
CA THR A 308 83.77 14.00 -80.21
C THR A 308 83.06 13.52 -78.95
N VAL A 309 81.79 13.13 -79.13
CA VAL A 309 81.03 12.43 -78.10
C VAL A 309 81.69 11.09 -77.81
N LYS A 310 82.00 10.86 -76.54
CA LYS A 310 82.45 9.56 -76.01
C LYS A 310 81.40 9.05 -75.04
N TYR A 311 81.38 7.74 -74.85
CA TYR A 311 80.39 7.07 -74.02
C TYR A 311 81.10 6.22 -72.96
N ALA A 312 80.60 6.25 -71.72
CA ALA A 312 81.06 5.42 -70.61
C ALA A 312 79.92 4.53 -70.08
N THR A 313 80.21 3.28 -69.70
CA THR A 313 79.24 2.44 -68.93
C THR A 313 78.93 3.12 -67.60
N GLN A 314 79.99 3.63 -66.98
CA GLN A 314 80.03 4.19 -65.64
C GLN A 314 81.29 5.05 -65.53
N PHE A 315 81.29 6.03 -64.64
CA PHE A 315 82.53 6.41 -63.98
C PHE A 315 82.86 5.34 -62.91
N ASN A 316 84.15 5.12 -62.65
CA ASN A 316 84.67 3.87 -62.05
C ASN A 316 84.05 3.48 -60.69
N ASN A 317 84.29 2.21 -60.29
CA ASN A 317 84.04 1.62 -58.95
C ASN A 317 84.86 2.29 -57.82
N GLY A 318 84.98 3.62 -57.81
CA GLY A 318 85.67 4.41 -56.82
C GLY A 318 84.80 4.67 -55.59
N ASP A 319 85.46 4.77 -54.45
CA ASP A 319 84.92 5.08 -53.14
C ASP A 319 83.86 6.21 -53.16
N LEU A 320 82.60 5.87 -52.86
CA LEU A 320 81.48 6.81 -52.71
C LEU A 320 81.48 7.52 -51.33
N THR A 321 82.42 7.26 -50.43
CA THR A 321 82.42 7.92 -49.12
C THR A 321 82.58 9.44 -49.26
N GLY A 322 81.58 10.16 -48.73
CA GLY A 322 81.44 11.61 -48.90
C GLY A 322 80.25 12.00 -49.78
N VAL A 323 79.89 11.18 -50.78
CA VAL A 323 78.66 11.38 -51.57
C VAL A 323 77.46 10.97 -50.73
N LYS A 324 76.66 11.94 -50.31
CA LYS A 324 75.41 11.74 -49.55
C LYS A 324 74.22 12.05 -50.43
N SER A 325 73.29 11.11 -50.49
CA SER A 325 71.95 11.35 -51.05
C SER A 325 71.33 12.59 -50.41
N GLY A 326 70.71 13.44 -51.23
CA GLY A 326 69.74 14.41 -50.73
C GLY A 326 68.58 13.68 -50.05
N ALA A 327 67.93 14.34 -49.09
CA ALA A 327 66.62 13.90 -48.62
C ALA A 327 65.59 14.26 -49.69
N VAL A 328 64.70 13.33 -50.05
CA VAL A 328 63.53 13.68 -50.86
C VAL A 328 62.65 14.64 -50.07
N GLY A 329 62.16 15.68 -50.75
CA GLY A 329 61.16 16.58 -50.21
C GLY A 329 59.80 15.90 -50.19
N ARG A 330 58.79 16.55 -49.63
CA ARG A 330 57.43 16.00 -49.55
C ARG A 330 56.40 17.10 -49.60
N PHE A 331 55.34 16.87 -50.36
CA PHE A 331 54.11 17.66 -50.33
C PHE A 331 53.02 16.83 -49.67
N THR A 332 52.25 17.46 -48.78
CA THR A 332 51.04 16.88 -48.20
C THR A 332 49.96 17.96 -48.15
N SER A 333 48.82 17.73 -48.81
CA SER A 333 47.66 18.63 -48.72
C SER A 333 47.02 18.54 -47.32
N LYS A 334 46.34 19.60 -46.90
CA LYS A 334 45.27 19.47 -45.90
C LYS A 334 44.11 18.65 -46.47
N PRO A 335 43.17 18.18 -45.64
CA PRO A 335 41.92 17.59 -46.11
C PRO A 335 41.16 18.49 -47.09
N ILE A 336 40.86 17.96 -48.28
CA ILE A 336 40.08 18.60 -49.35
C ILE A 336 38.70 17.94 -49.35
N LEU A 337 37.65 18.67 -48.99
CA LEU A 337 36.29 18.13 -48.91
C LEU A 337 35.75 17.74 -50.29
N LEU A 338 35.44 16.46 -50.48
CA LEU A 338 34.57 15.97 -51.55
C LEU A 338 33.13 16.07 -51.06
N ASP A 339 32.41 17.08 -51.57
CA ASP A 339 31.02 17.38 -51.22
C ASP A 339 30.07 16.18 -51.46
N LYS A 340 28.95 16.14 -50.72
CA LYS A 340 27.86 15.19 -50.98
C LYS A 340 27.37 15.33 -52.43
N GLY A 341 27.20 14.20 -53.12
CA GLY A 341 26.83 14.16 -54.54
C GLY A 341 28.01 14.21 -55.52
N VAL A 342 29.26 14.34 -55.05
CA VAL A 342 30.44 14.01 -55.88
C VAL A 342 30.49 12.50 -56.07
N THR A 343 30.59 12.03 -57.32
CA THR A 343 30.70 10.59 -57.65
C THR A 343 32.13 10.18 -58.00
N ASP A 344 32.89 11.09 -58.61
CA ASP A 344 34.26 10.87 -59.04
C ASP A 344 35.05 12.18 -59.01
N TYR A 345 36.37 12.06 -58.93
CA TYR A 345 37.30 13.18 -58.96
C TYR A 345 38.58 12.82 -59.71
N LYS A 346 39.21 13.83 -60.29
CA LYS A 346 40.47 13.76 -61.00
C LYS A 346 41.54 14.51 -60.20
N VAL A 347 42.67 13.84 -59.95
CA VAL A 347 43.89 14.47 -59.42
C VAL A 347 44.81 14.77 -60.59
N GLN A 348 45.39 15.97 -60.60
CA GLN A 348 46.38 16.39 -61.59
C GLN A 348 47.62 16.93 -60.88
N ILE A 349 48.81 16.53 -61.31
CA ILE A 349 50.08 17.13 -60.90
C ILE A 349 50.82 17.57 -62.16
N THR A 350 51.09 18.87 -62.28
CA THR A 350 51.86 19.45 -63.38
C THR A 350 53.13 20.09 -62.85
N PRO A 351 54.17 20.26 -63.70
CA PRO A 351 55.20 21.24 -63.43
C PRO A 351 54.60 22.64 -63.25
N ASP A 352 55.24 23.47 -62.44
CA ASP A 352 55.07 24.93 -62.43
C ASP A 352 56.39 25.59 -62.86
N PHE A 353 56.33 26.31 -63.97
CA PHE A 353 57.46 26.98 -64.60
C PHE A 353 57.43 28.50 -64.44
N GLU A 354 56.41 29.06 -63.77
CA GLU A 354 56.17 30.51 -63.72
C GLU A 354 56.60 31.13 -62.37
N ASN A 355 56.54 30.37 -61.27
CA ASN A 355 57.00 30.81 -59.95
C ASN A 355 58.54 30.68 -59.76
N ASP A 356 59.33 31.39 -60.57
CA ASP A 356 60.80 31.54 -60.40
C ASP A 356 61.13 32.54 -59.28
N THR A 357 60.80 32.18 -58.03
CA THR A 357 60.79 33.08 -56.84
C THR A 357 62.16 33.55 -56.34
N GLY A 358 63.26 33.29 -57.06
CA GLY A 358 64.62 33.65 -56.65
C GLY A 358 65.16 34.93 -57.29
N VAL A 359 65.40 35.94 -56.47
CA VAL A 359 65.99 37.27 -56.72
C VAL A 359 67.01 37.35 -57.88
N PHE A 360 66.92 38.45 -58.64
CA PHE A 360 67.98 38.97 -59.52
C PHE A 360 69.13 39.49 -58.63
N ASP A 361 70.28 38.80 -58.59
CA ASP A 361 71.48 39.37 -57.98
C ASP A 361 72.08 40.39 -58.97
N SER A 362 72.21 41.64 -58.52
CA SER A 362 72.57 42.78 -59.37
C SER A 362 73.65 43.67 -58.74
N ASP A 363 74.56 43.07 -57.98
CA ASP A 363 75.78 43.73 -57.50
C ASP A 363 77.06 43.05 -58.05
N HIS A 364 78.21 43.71 -57.89
CA HIS A 364 79.52 43.36 -58.49
C HIS A 364 79.70 43.71 -59.98
N GLY A 365 79.53 44.99 -60.32
CA GLY A 365 79.96 45.52 -61.60
C GLY A 365 81.49 45.66 -61.76
N GLN A 366 82.21 44.57 -62.03
CA GLN A 366 83.50 44.56 -62.76
C GLN A 366 83.69 43.28 -63.59
N THR A 367 84.54 43.35 -64.62
CA THR A 367 84.59 42.36 -65.70
C THR A 367 85.35 41.07 -65.39
N VAL A 368 84.62 39.97 -65.17
CA VAL A 368 85.03 38.60 -65.53
C VAL A 368 83.82 37.81 -66.02
N GLY A 369 83.95 37.11 -67.15
CA GLY A 369 82.87 36.31 -67.72
C GLY A 369 82.82 34.91 -67.11
N LEU A 370 81.78 34.62 -66.32
CA LEU A 370 81.48 33.28 -65.80
C LEU A 370 80.08 32.84 -66.26
N GLN A 371 80.00 31.72 -66.98
CA GLN A 371 78.75 31.20 -67.53
C GLN A 371 77.93 30.48 -66.45
N ARG A 372 76.83 31.10 -66.01
CA ARG A 372 75.83 30.53 -65.09
C ARG A 372 74.44 31.09 -65.47
N ASN A 373 73.35 30.33 -65.52
CA ASN A 373 73.13 28.88 -65.36
C ASN A 373 72.17 28.36 -66.43
N VAL A 374 72.22 27.06 -66.75
CA VAL A 374 71.12 26.38 -67.46
C VAL A 374 69.94 26.22 -66.50
N LYS A 375 68.70 26.40 -66.96
CA LYS A 375 67.49 26.11 -66.16
C LYS A 375 67.08 24.65 -66.35
N HIS A 376 67.08 23.89 -65.26
CA HIS A 376 66.67 22.48 -65.24
C HIS A 376 65.19 22.39 -64.84
N TYR A 377 64.39 21.75 -65.70
CA TYR A 377 62.94 21.72 -65.60
C TYR A 377 62.41 20.30 -65.33
N THR A 378 63.15 19.53 -64.53
CA THR A 378 62.70 18.22 -64.06
C THR A 378 61.98 18.34 -62.73
N VAL A 379 60.81 17.73 -62.67
CA VAL A 379 59.89 17.73 -61.54
C VAL A 379 59.65 16.26 -61.16
N PRO A 380 60.55 15.64 -60.38
CA PRO A 380 60.53 14.21 -60.09
C PRO A 380 59.59 13.84 -58.93
N LEU A 381 58.68 12.92 -59.22
CA LEU A 381 57.92 12.15 -58.23
C LEU A 381 58.61 10.82 -57.96
N PHE A 382 58.52 10.35 -56.70
CA PHE A 382 59.06 9.07 -56.25
C PHE A 382 57.94 8.10 -55.86
N ASN A 383 58.30 6.89 -55.45
CA ASN A 383 57.35 5.82 -55.19
C ASN A 383 56.40 6.04 -54.00
N ALA A 384 56.70 7.01 -53.13
CA ALA A 384 55.74 7.51 -52.15
C ALA A 384 54.77 8.51 -52.82
N PHE A 385 53.64 8.01 -53.32
CA PHE A 385 52.54 8.82 -53.85
C PHE A 385 51.19 8.23 -53.41
N ASN A 386 50.47 8.95 -52.55
CA ASN A 386 49.20 8.55 -51.97
C ASN A 386 48.07 9.49 -52.44
N VAL A 387 46.89 8.92 -52.66
CA VAL A 387 45.64 9.63 -52.98
C VAL A 387 44.57 9.01 -52.12
N ASP A 388 44.41 9.55 -50.91
CA ASP A 388 43.73 8.85 -49.82
C ASP A 388 42.46 9.59 -49.44
N GLN A 389 41.35 8.87 -49.32
CA GLN A 389 40.10 9.43 -48.83
C GLN A 389 39.95 9.10 -47.35
N LYS A 390 40.07 10.11 -46.49
CA LYS A 390 39.65 10.03 -45.10
C LYS A 390 38.13 10.00 -45.03
N THR A 391 37.61 9.15 -44.16
CA THR A 391 36.17 8.90 -43.98
C THR A 391 35.63 9.62 -42.74
N ASP A 392 36.38 10.57 -42.20
CA ASP A 392 36.04 11.42 -41.04
C ASP A 392 34.73 12.20 -41.24
N VAL A 393 34.51 12.76 -42.43
CA VAL A 393 33.24 13.38 -42.85
C VAL A 393 32.12 12.34 -42.97
N THR A 394 32.42 11.16 -43.52
CA THR A 394 31.47 10.03 -43.63
C THR A 394 31.01 9.59 -42.24
N ALA A 395 31.94 9.44 -41.28
CA ALA A 395 31.68 9.05 -39.91
C ALA A 395 30.81 10.09 -39.18
N LYS A 396 31.11 11.37 -39.36
CA LYS A 396 30.33 12.50 -38.82
C LYS A 396 28.88 12.47 -39.28
N GLU A 397 28.64 12.26 -40.58
CA GLU A 397 27.29 12.30 -41.16
C GLU A 397 26.53 10.97 -40.97
N LEU A 398 27.20 9.82 -40.85
CA LEU A 398 26.59 8.57 -40.37
C LEU A 398 26.12 8.67 -38.91
N LEU A 399 26.97 9.20 -38.02
CA LEU A 399 26.62 9.44 -36.62
C LEU A 399 25.43 10.41 -36.50
N LYS A 400 25.39 11.43 -37.37
CA LYS A 400 24.27 12.38 -37.46
C LYS A 400 22.97 11.70 -37.91
N ALA A 401 23.04 10.81 -38.91
CA ALA A 401 21.88 10.04 -39.33
C ALA A 401 21.40 9.08 -38.22
N GLN A 402 22.33 8.40 -37.52
CA GLN A 402 22.02 7.55 -36.36
C GLN A 402 21.31 8.33 -35.26
N LEU A 403 21.81 9.54 -34.94
CA LEU A 403 21.23 10.46 -33.98
C LEU A 403 19.78 10.86 -34.34
N GLU A 404 19.52 11.27 -35.59
CA GLU A 404 18.17 11.66 -36.00
C GLU A 404 17.20 10.47 -36.05
N ALA A 405 17.67 9.27 -36.43
CA ALA A 405 16.89 8.03 -36.37
C ALA A 405 16.50 7.63 -34.93
N LEU A 406 17.41 7.83 -33.97
CA LEU A 406 17.14 7.65 -32.53
C LEU A 406 16.12 8.69 -32.04
N LYS A 407 16.34 9.98 -32.32
CA LYS A 407 15.41 11.06 -31.95
C LYS A 407 13.98 10.80 -32.43
N ALA A 408 13.82 10.39 -33.69
CA ALA A 408 12.52 10.07 -34.28
C ALA A 408 11.78 8.89 -33.60
N ASN A 409 12.47 8.09 -32.79
CA ASN A 409 11.89 7.01 -32.01
C ASN A 409 11.99 7.20 -30.49
N ARG A 410 12.60 8.30 -30.00
CA ARG A 410 12.99 8.50 -28.59
C ARG A 410 11.86 8.17 -27.61
N GLU A 411 10.64 8.66 -27.86
CA GLU A 411 9.47 8.42 -27.00
C GLU A 411 9.18 6.92 -26.77
N LYS A 412 9.40 6.07 -27.77
CA LYS A 412 9.22 4.60 -27.67
C LYS A 412 10.30 3.94 -26.81
N HIS A 413 11.51 4.52 -26.77
CA HIS A 413 12.63 4.01 -25.99
C HIS A 413 12.54 4.44 -24.52
N VAL A 414 12.13 5.69 -24.26
CA VAL A 414 12.07 6.27 -22.90
C VAL A 414 10.77 5.96 -22.14
N ALA A 415 9.76 5.37 -22.78
CA ALA A 415 8.55 4.90 -22.12
C ALA A 415 8.87 3.87 -21.02
N ASP A 416 8.30 4.08 -19.84
CA ASP A 416 8.50 3.27 -18.62
C ASP A 416 9.99 3.10 -18.21
N LYS A 417 10.84 4.12 -18.43
CA LYS A 417 12.25 4.14 -17.99
C LYS A 417 12.52 5.11 -16.83
N SER A 418 13.65 4.95 -16.14
CA SER A 418 14.07 5.85 -15.05
C SER A 418 14.60 7.20 -15.55
N ASP A 419 14.25 8.27 -14.85
CA ASP A 419 14.59 9.66 -15.22
C ASP A 419 16.11 9.90 -15.35
N PRO A 420 16.99 9.35 -14.49
CA PRO A 420 18.45 9.49 -14.67
C PRO A 420 18.97 8.76 -15.92
N SER A 421 18.39 7.61 -16.28
CA SER A 421 18.82 6.88 -17.49
C SER A 421 18.39 7.62 -18.76
N ILE A 422 17.20 8.23 -18.74
CA ILE A 422 16.71 9.15 -19.78
C ILE A 422 17.61 10.39 -19.86
N ALA A 423 17.94 11.02 -18.73
CA ALA A 423 18.79 12.21 -18.67
C ALA A 423 20.23 11.93 -19.17
N ASN A 424 20.77 10.74 -18.90
CA ASN A 424 22.04 10.28 -19.46
C ASN A 424 21.98 10.11 -20.99
N LEU A 425 20.90 9.51 -21.52
CA LEU A 425 20.67 9.44 -22.95
C LEU A 425 20.56 10.85 -23.57
N ASP A 426 19.82 11.77 -22.96
CA ASP A 426 19.69 13.15 -23.42
C ASP A 426 21.00 13.94 -23.34
N ALA A 427 21.87 13.65 -22.37
CA ALA A 427 23.20 14.24 -22.27
C ALA A 427 24.13 13.74 -23.38
N VAL A 428 24.10 12.43 -23.68
CA VAL A 428 24.87 11.85 -24.80
C VAL A 428 24.31 12.31 -26.15
N ILE A 429 22.99 12.46 -26.30
CA ILE A 429 22.36 13.10 -27.47
C ILE A 429 22.95 14.51 -27.69
N LYS A 430 23.01 15.35 -26.65
CA LYS A 430 23.57 16.71 -26.75
C LYS A 430 25.07 16.74 -27.06
N GLU A 431 25.84 15.79 -26.51
CA GLU A 431 27.28 15.63 -26.81
C GLU A 431 27.52 15.21 -28.27
N VAL A 432 26.69 14.29 -28.78
CA VAL A 432 26.72 13.86 -30.19
C VAL A 432 26.26 15.01 -31.09
N GLU A 433 25.16 15.71 -30.76
CA GLU A 433 24.70 16.92 -31.45
C GLU A 433 25.81 17.97 -31.59
N ALA A 434 26.51 18.28 -30.50
CA ALA A 434 27.63 19.23 -30.53
C ALA A 434 28.79 18.72 -31.41
N ALA A 435 29.09 17.41 -31.39
CA ALA A 435 30.16 16.81 -32.19
C ALA A 435 29.85 16.74 -33.70
N VAL A 436 28.59 16.53 -34.09
CA VAL A 436 28.18 16.50 -35.51
C VAL A 436 27.85 17.89 -36.08
N ASN A 437 27.45 18.86 -35.23
CA ASN A 437 27.20 20.25 -35.64
C ASN A 437 28.43 21.17 -35.52
N SER A 438 29.54 20.72 -34.90
CA SER A 438 30.81 21.45 -34.93
C SER A 438 31.28 21.72 -36.35
N LYS A 439 31.98 22.84 -36.57
CA LYS A 439 32.69 23.10 -37.84
C LYS A 439 33.96 22.27 -37.97
N GLU A 440 34.58 21.91 -36.85
CA GLU A 440 35.72 21.01 -36.80
C GLU A 440 35.27 19.57 -37.08
N VAL A 441 36.14 18.78 -37.72
CA VAL A 441 35.90 17.37 -38.03
C VAL A 441 36.81 16.53 -37.15
N LYS A 442 36.22 15.64 -36.34
CA LYS A 442 36.96 14.75 -35.45
C LYS A 442 37.49 13.52 -36.19
N SER A 443 38.37 12.76 -35.55
CA SER A 443 38.82 11.48 -36.10
C SER A 443 37.67 10.46 -36.20
N VAL A 444 37.78 9.52 -37.14
CA VAL A 444 36.81 8.44 -37.33
C VAL A 444 36.60 7.64 -36.03
N ASP A 445 37.67 7.38 -35.28
CA ASP A 445 37.58 6.63 -34.02
C ASP A 445 36.88 7.42 -32.90
N GLU A 446 36.94 8.76 -32.90
CA GLU A 446 36.12 9.57 -31.99
C GLU A 446 34.63 9.51 -32.36
N TYR A 447 34.28 9.59 -33.64
CA TYR A 447 32.90 9.44 -34.08
C TYR A 447 32.37 8.02 -33.82
N LYS A 448 33.18 6.97 -34.02
CA LYS A 448 32.86 5.59 -33.61
C LYS A 448 32.64 5.47 -32.09
N LYS A 449 33.51 6.05 -31.27
CA LYS A 449 33.36 6.10 -29.81
C LYS A 449 32.07 6.81 -29.40
N LEU A 450 31.71 7.92 -30.06
CA LEU A 450 30.47 8.65 -29.82
C LEU A 450 29.21 7.85 -30.21
N GLY A 451 29.20 7.18 -31.37
CA GLY A 451 28.10 6.28 -31.75
C GLY A 451 27.95 5.11 -30.78
N SER A 452 29.07 4.46 -30.42
CA SER A 452 29.10 3.42 -29.38
C SER A 452 28.64 3.93 -28.01
N LYS A 453 28.84 5.22 -27.68
CA LYS A 453 28.36 5.85 -26.45
C LYS A 453 26.85 6.08 -26.51
N LEU A 454 26.33 6.49 -27.67
CA LEU A 454 24.91 6.72 -27.92
C LEU A 454 24.11 5.41 -27.84
N ASP A 455 24.57 4.34 -28.49
CA ASP A 455 23.93 3.03 -28.40
C ASP A 455 23.97 2.48 -26.96
N LYS A 456 25.12 2.56 -26.28
CA LYS A 456 25.22 2.14 -24.86
C LYS A 456 24.32 2.96 -23.93
N ALA A 457 24.13 4.25 -24.18
CA ALA A 457 23.22 5.07 -23.38
C ALA A 457 21.75 4.66 -23.56
N LYS A 458 21.37 4.21 -24.76
CA LYS A 458 20.06 3.63 -25.09
C LYS A 458 19.88 2.22 -24.53
N GLU A 459 20.90 1.36 -24.61
CA GLU A 459 20.90 0.00 -24.04
C GLU A 459 20.84 0.01 -22.51
N ASN A 460 21.46 1.02 -21.88
CA ASN A 460 21.46 1.22 -20.43
C ASN A 460 20.21 1.95 -19.90
N LEU A 461 19.15 2.15 -20.71
CA LEU A 461 17.86 2.65 -20.23
C LEU A 461 17.27 1.66 -19.22
N ILE A 462 17.07 2.11 -17.98
CA ILE A 462 16.61 1.26 -16.88
C ILE A 462 15.10 1.11 -16.98
N ASP A 463 14.63 -0.08 -17.32
CA ASP A 463 13.20 -0.41 -17.35
C ASP A 463 12.64 -0.47 -15.93
N ILE A 464 11.59 0.31 -15.69
CA ILE A 464 10.90 0.40 -14.39
C ILE A 464 9.43 -0.03 -14.48
N LYS A 465 8.97 -0.56 -15.63
CA LYS A 465 7.56 -0.88 -15.89
C LYS A 465 6.96 -1.81 -14.84
N ASP A 466 7.64 -2.94 -14.58
CA ASP A 466 7.18 -3.95 -13.62
C ASP A 466 7.34 -3.46 -12.17
N ALA A 467 8.33 -2.61 -11.89
CA ALA A 467 8.53 -1.98 -10.58
C ALA A 467 7.42 -0.98 -10.25
N LEU A 468 7.05 -0.13 -11.21
CA LEU A 468 5.90 0.78 -11.11
C LEU A 468 4.58 0.02 -10.96
N LYS A 469 4.40 -1.09 -11.70
CA LYS A 469 3.22 -1.95 -11.55
C LYS A 469 3.17 -2.57 -10.15
N ALA A 470 4.27 -3.09 -9.64
CA ALA A 470 4.34 -3.68 -8.31
C ALA A 470 3.97 -2.69 -7.20
N ILE A 471 4.38 -1.42 -7.31
CA ILE A 471 3.98 -0.34 -6.39
C ILE A 471 2.46 -0.12 -6.42
N GLN A 472 1.84 -0.07 -7.60
CA GLN A 472 0.39 0.12 -7.72
C GLN A 472 -0.40 -1.10 -7.21
N ASP A 473 0.08 -2.32 -7.50
CA ASP A 473 -0.49 -3.56 -6.97
C ASP A 473 -0.42 -3.60 -5.43
N GLU A 474 0.69 -3.18 -4.83
CA GLU A 474 0.88 -3.17 -3.38
C GLU A 474 0.07 -2.05 -2.71
N LYS A 475 -0.01 -0.85 -3.31
CA LYS A 475 -0.93 0.22 -2.89
C LYS A 475 -2.37 -0.30 -2.82
N ALA A 476 -2.83 -0.98 -3.88
CA ALA A 476 -4.19 -1.52 -3.95
C ALA A 476 -4.46 -2.57 -2.85
N LYS A 477 -3.50 -3.48 -2.59
CA LYS A 477 -3.58 -4.42 -1.45
C LYS A 477 -3.68 -3.68 -0.12
N LYS A 478 -2.82 -2.67 0.10
CA LYS A 478 -2.72 -2.00 1.40
C LYS A 478 -3.95 -1.16 1.74
N LEU A 479 -4.52 -0.47 0.76
CA LEU A 479 -5.80 0.23 0.94
C LEU A 479 -6.92 -0.76 1.33
N ALA A 480 -6.99 -1.92 0.67
CA ALA A 480 -7.95 -2.98 0.98
C ALA A 480 -7.69 -3.70 2.33
N GLU A 481 -6.46 -3.68 2.85
CA GLU A 481 -6.11 -4.12 4.20
C GLU A 481 -6.62 -3.11 5.25
N ILE A 482 -6.33 -1.81 5.04
CA ILE A 482 -6.74 -0.71 5.92
C ILE A 482 -8.28 -0.60 6.02
N ASP A 483 -9.00 -0.74 4.91
CA ASP A 483 -10.47 -0.79 4.92
C ASP A 483 -11.01 -1.93 5.79
N LYS A 484 -10.37 -3.10 5.74
CA LYS A 484 -10.76 -4.30 6.48
C LYS A 484 -10.25 -4.35 7.92
N ALA A 485 -9.46 -3.36 8.37
CA ALA A 485 -8.93 -3.32 9.73
C ALA A 485 -10.09 -3.32 10.76
N PRO A 486 -10.19 -4.37 11.61
CA PRO A 486 -11.27 -4.49 12.59
C PRO A 486 -11.01 -3.55 13.78
N GLY A 487 -12.06 -2.84 14.23
CA GLY A 487 -11.98 -1.94 15.39
C GLY A 487 -11.25 -0.60 15.16
N ALA A 488 -10.62 -0.37 14.01
CA ALA A 488 -10.04 0.93 13.65
C ALA A 488 -11.14 1.94 13.27
N LEU A 489 -11.03 3.18 13.76
CA LEU A 489 -12.00 4.25 13.48
C LEU A 489 -11.86 4.75 12.03
N ASP A 490 -12.95 5.26 11.45
CA ASP A 490 -12.96 5.72 10.06
C ASP A 490 -11.96 6.85 9.80
N LYS A 491 -11.71 7.73 10.79
CA LYS A 491 -10.68 8.77 10.71
C LYS A 491 -9.25 8.21 10.66
N ASP A 492 -9.01 7.11 11.36
CA ASP A 492 -7.70 6.46 11.42
C ASP A 492 -7.45 5.69 10.11
N LYS A 493 -8.50 5.09 9.54
CA LYS A 493 -8.50 4.51 8.19
C LYS A 493 -8.26 5.59 7.12
N GLU A 494 -8.96 6.72 7.19
CA GLU A 494 -8.79 7.87 6.30
C GLU A 494 -7.34 8.42 6.33
N ALA A 495 -6.73 8.50 7.52
CA ALA A 495 -5.34 8.91 7.69
C ALA A 495 -4.35 7.87 7.15
N ALA A 496 -4.52 6.59 7.50
CA ALA A 496 -3.66 5.51 7.03
C ALA A 496 -3.75 5.31 5.52
N LYS A 497 -4.92 5.50 4.91
CA LYS A 497 -5.08 5.53 3.44
C LYS A 497 -4.18 6.62 2.84
N LYS A 498 -4.29 7.87 3.30
CA LYS A 498 -3.47 8.99 2.82
C LYS A 498 -1.97 8.75 3.01
N ALA A 499 -1.56 8.12 4.11
CA ALA A 499 -0.19 7.69 4.33
C ALA A 499 0.26 6.62 3.31
N ALA A 500 -0.59 5.64 2.97
CA ALA A 500 -0.31 4.62 1.96
C ALA A 500 -0.27 5.20 0.53
N GLU A 501 -1.09 6.22 0.24
CA GLU A 501 -1.02 6.95 -1.02
C GLU A 501 0.29 7.74 -1.14
N ALA A 502 0.66 8.51 -0.11
CA ALA A 502 1.91 9.26 -0.08
C ALA A 502 3.15 8.35 -0.14
N ALA A 503 3.13 7.19 0.54
CA ALA A 503 4.19 6.19 0.44
C ALA A 503 4.32 5.61 -0.97
N ALA A 504 3.21 5.37 -1.68
CA ALA A 504 3.22 4.90 -3.06
C ALA A 504 3.68 5.99 -4.06
N GLU A 505 3.39 7.26 -3.79
CA GLU A 505 3.93 8.39 -4.57
C GLU A 505 5.44 8.55 -4.37
N GLN A 506 5.92 8.47 -3.13
CA GLN A 506 7.36 8.47 -2.81
C GLN A 506 8.07 7.27 -3.44
N ALA A 507 7.48 6.08 -3.37
CA ALA A 507 7.99 4.87 -4.04
C ALA A 507 8.08 5.05 -5.56
N THR A 508 7.05 5.65 -6.17
CA THR A 508 7.01 5.96 -7.61
C THR A 508 8.13 6.94 -8.00
N ALA A 509 8.35 7.98 -7.20
CA ALA A 509 9.44 8.93 -7.39
C ALA A 509 10.82 8.29 -7.19
N ALA A 510 11.00 7.45 -6.17
CA ALA A 510 12.25 6.74 -5.89
C ALA A 510 12.63 5.77 -7.02
N ILE A 511 11.65 5.00 -7.54
CA ILE A 511 11.85 4.11 -8.69
C ILE A 511 12.20 4.87 -9.96
N LYS A 512 11.54 6.01 -10.22
CA LYS A 512 11.91 6.90 -11.32
C LYS A 512 13.31 7.50 -11.15
N ALA A 513 13.75 7.77 -9.92
CA ALA A 513 15.07 8.31 -9.60
C ALA A 513 16.21 7.27 -9.58
N VAL A 514 15.96 6.00 -9.93
CA VAL A 514 17.01 4.97 -9.97
C VAL A 514 18.05 5.25 -11.07
N ALA A 515 19.30 5.47 -10.66
CA ALA A 515 20.42 5.73 -11.56
C ALA A 515 21.22 4.49 -11.99
N GLU A 516 21.17 3.41 -11.20
CA GLU A 516 21.91 2.16 -11.44
C GLU A 516 20.94 0.97 -11.47
N LYS A 517 21.08 0.09 -12.47
CA LYS A 517 20.13 -1.01 -12.70
C LYS A 517 20.14 -2.03 -11.56
N GLU A 518 21.31 -2.22 -10.96
CA GLU A 518 21.60 -3.08 -9.82
C GLU A 518 20.92 -2.58 -8.53
N ALA A 519 20.66 -1.27 -8.44
CA ALA A 519 19.93 -0.67 -7.33
C ALA A 519 18.40 -0.83 -7.45
N LEU A 520 17.86 -1.12 -8.65
CA LEU A 520 16.42 -1.20 -8.88
C LEU A 520 15.70 -2.27 -8.01
N PRO A 521 16.20 -3.52 -7.88
CA PRO A 521 15.51 -4.54 -7.08
C PRO A 521 15.45 -4.16 -5.61
N LYS A 522 16.55 -3.63 -5.05
CA LYS A 522 16.59 -3.16 -3.67
C LYS A 522 15.71 -1.93 -3.46
N THR A 523 15.78 -0.94 -4.36
CA THR A 523 14.94 0.27 -4.27
C THR A 523 13.46 -0.09 -4.31
N LEU A 524 13.08 -1.09 -5.12
CA LEU A 524 11.73 -1.64 -5.15
C LEU A 524 11.38 -2.37 -3.84
N GLU A 525 12.26 -3.25 -3.35
CA GLU A 525 12.02 -3.98 -2.10
C GLU A 525 11.87 -3.03 -0.89
N ASP A 526 12.80 -2.10 -0.70
CA ASP A 526 12.77 -1.10 0.37
C ASP A 526 11.46 -0.27 0.31
N ASN A 527 11.04 0.20 -0.88
CA ASN A 527 9.83 1.01 -1.02
C ASN A 527 8.52 0.21 -0.96
N LEU A 528 8.48 -1.02 -1.47
CA LEU A 528 7.34 -1.92 -1.25
C LEU A 528 7.20 -2.26 0.24
N ASN A 529 8.32 -2.40 0.95
CA ASN A 529 8.31 -2.63 2.39
C ASN A 529 7.84 -1.38 3.16
N ASN A 530 8.18 -0.16 2.71
CA ASN A 530 7.58 1.08 3.25
C ASN A 530 6.06 1.10 3.07
N ILE A 531 5.52 0.75 1.89
CA ILE A 531 4.06 0.67 1.64
C ILE A 531 3.41 -0.39 2.54
N LYS A 532 4.01 -1.58 2.67
CA LYS A 532 3.54 -2.64 3.59
C LYS A 532 3.57 -2.21 5.06
N ALA A 533 4.56 -1.41 5.44
CA ALA A 533 4.76 -0.90 6.79
C ALA A 533 3.83 0.28 7.15
N VAL A 534 3.03 0.80 6.21
CA VAL A 534 1.93 1.73 6.54
C VAL A 534 0.81 0.97 7.26
N THR A 535 1.02 0.71 8.54
CA THR A 535 -0.06 0.31 9.44
C THR A 535 -1.06 1.47 9.59
N VAL A 536 -2.30 1.17 9.98
CA VAL A 536 -2.98 2.11 10.88
C VAL A 536 -2.06 2.16 12.10
N SER A 537 -1.39 3.30 12.32
CA SER A 537 -0.26 3.36 13.24
C SER A 537 -0.71 2.97 14.63
N ASN A 538 -0.51 1.71 15.00
CA ASN A 538 -0.99 1.21 16.28
C ASN A 538 -0.27 1.93 17.43
N LYS A 539 0.86 2.60 17.19
CA LYS A 539 1.50 3.47 18.18
C LYS A 539 0.80 4.81 18.32
N GLU A 540 0.37 5.44 17.23
CA GLU A 540 -0.46 6.66 17.30
C GLU A 540 -1.86 6.35 17.85
N ALA A 541 -2.45 5.21 17.49
CA ALA A 541 -3.70 4.72 18.07
C ALA A 541 -3.55 4.35 19.56
N LEU A 542 -2.44 3.77 19.98
CA LEU A 542 -2.11 3.52 21.39
C LEU A 542 -1.95 4.84 22.15
N THR A 543 -1.20 5.79 21.62
CA THR A 543 -1.03 7.14 22.20
C THR A 543 -2.38 7.88 22.27
N ALA A 544 -3.21 7.79 21.23
CA ALA A 544 -4.55 8.38 21.22
C ALA A 544 -5.46 7.72 22.26
N LYS A 545 -5.46 6.39 22.38
CA LYS A 545 -6.21 5.66 23.43
C LYS A 545 -5.68 5.98 24.84
N VAL A 546 -4.37 6.18 24.99
CA VAL A 546 -3.73 6.61 26.24
C VAL A 546 -4.09 8.05 26.61
N ALA A 547 -4.29 8.96 25.63
CA ALA A 547 -4.77 10.32 25.87
C ALA A 547 -6.29 10.35 26.17
N ASP A 548 -7.06 9.50 25.49
CA ASP A 548 -8.51 9.26 25.67
C ASP A 548 -8.86 8.56 27.00
N ASP A 549 -7.86 8.23 27.83
CA ASP A 549 -7.99 7.65 29.16
C ASP A 549 -8.91 8.47 30.09
N GLU A 550 -8.74 9.80 30.13
CA GLU A 550 -9.56 10.67 30.98
C GLU A 550 -11.02 10.78 30.50
N ALA A 551 -11.28 10.53 29.21
CA ALA A 551 -12.63 10.45 28.65
C ALA A 551 -13.26 9.09 28.93
N PHE A 552 -12.51 8.00 28.73
CA PHE A 552 -12.96 6.64 29.03
C PHE A 552 -13.34 6.46 30.50
N GLN A 553 -12.52 6.99 31.42
CA GLN A 553 -12.78 6.94 32.87
C GLN A 553 -14.05 7.71 33.31
N LYS A 554 -14.56 8.62 32.45
CA LYS A 554 -15.83 9.35 32.69
C LYS A 554 -17.04 8.68 32.02
N THR A 555 -16.85 7.58 31.30
CA THR A 555 -18.00 6.83 30.74
C THR A 555 -18.78 6.16 31.88
N PRO A 556 -20.12 6.05 31.78
CA PRO A 556 -20.93 5.45 32.84
C PRO A 556 -20.50 4.02 33.14
N ARG A 557 -20.10 3.27 32.10
CA ARG A 557 -19.65 1.88 32.23
C ARG A 557 -18.36 1.74 33.03
N TYR A 558 -17.42 2.68 32.87
CA TYR A 558 -16.23 2.71 33.70
C TYR A 558 -16.57 3.10 35.15
N VAL A 559 -17.38 4.15 35.33
CA VAL A 559 -17.79 4.61 36.67
C VAL A 559 -18.50 3.49 37.42
N ASN A 560 -19.46 2.80 36.81
CA ASN A 560 -20.14 1.65 37.40
C ASN A 560 -19.18 0.49 37.76
N ALA A 561 -18.09 0.33 37.03
CA ALA A 561 -17.08 -0.71 37.29
C ALA A 561 -16.11 -0.32 38.42
N ASP A 562 -15.75 0.96 38.53
CA ASP A 562 -14.89 1.49 39.60
C ASP A 562 -15.66 1.67 40.92
N GLU A 563 -16.94 2.08 40.84
CA GLU A 563 -17.88 2.18 41.98
C GLU A 563 -18.49 0.83 42.41
N HIS A 564 -18.48 -0.18 41.51
CA HIS A 564 -18.80 -1.59 41.78
C HIS A 564 -20.05 -1.84 42.66
N ASN A 565 -21.14 -1.11 42.38
CA ASN A 565 -22.33 -1.05 43.24
C ASN A 565 -23.63 -1.52 42.56
N PHE A 566 -23.54 -2.51 41.65
CA PHE A 566 -24.71 -3.13 41.07
C PHE A 566 -25.54 -3.84 42.16
N VAL A 567 -26.85 -3.76 42.02
CA VAL A 567 -27.81 -4.48 42.86
C VAL A 567 -28.53 -5.57 42.06
N ASN A 568 -29.12 -6.52 42.76
CA ASN A 568 -30.07 -7.48 42.20
C ASN A 568 -31.48 -6.86 42.24
N ALA A 569 -32.47 -7.52 41.63
CA ALA A 569 -33.86 -7.02 41.58
C ALA A 569 -34.53 -6.86 42.96
N ASP A 570 -34.00 -7.52 44.01
CA ASP A 570 -34.43 -7.38 45.40
C ASP A 570 -33.74 -6.23 46.17
N GLY A 571 -32.86 -5.47 45.51
CA GLY A 571 -32.06 -4.40 46.11
C GLY A 571 -30.80 -4.85 46.85
N THR A 572 -30.52 -6.16 46.94
CA THR A 572 -29.27 -6.67 47.55
C THR A 572 -28.07 -6.47 46.60
N PRO A 573 -26.82 -6.37 47.09
CA PRO A 573 -25.65 -6.22 46.21
C PRO A 573 -25.43 -7.42 45.29
N ASN A 574 -25.23 -7.16 43.99
CA ASN A 574 -24.89 -8.18 43.00
C ASN A 574 -23.44 -8.65 43.21
N THR A 575 -23.27 -9.62 44.11
CA THR A 575 -21.95 -10.06 44.61
C THR A 575 -21.06 -10.60 43.49
N GLU A 576 -21.60 -11.25 42.45
CA GLU A 576 -20.77 -11.73 41.34
C GLU A 576 -20.26 -10.57 40.46
N LYS A 577 -21.17 -9.66 40.04
CA LYS A 577 -20.82 -8.52 39.18
C LYS A 577 -19.88 -7.55 39.89
N ASN A 578 -20.14 -7.27 41.17
CA ASN A 578 -19.36 -6.36 42.02
C ASN A 578 -18.00 -6.93 42.43
N ASN A 579 -17.83 -8.25 42.53
CA ASN A 579 -16.51 -8.85 42.76
C ASN A 579 -15.65 -8.86 41.48
N LYS A 580 -16.25 -9.09 40.31
CA LYS A 580 -15.54 -9.06 39.01
C LYS A 580 -15.16 -7.65 38.57
N ALA A 581 -15.99 -6.65 38.85
CA ALA A 581 -15.76 -5.26 38.46
C ALA A 581 -14.35 -4.70 38.83
N PRO A 582 -13.86 -4.80 40.08
CA PRO A 582 -12.51 -4.35 40.43
C PRO A 582 -11.39 -5.19 39.77
N GLU A 583 -11.63 -6.46 39.40
CA GLU A 583 -10.66 -7.25 38.65
C GLU A 583 -10.49 -6.72 37.22
N HIS A 584 -11.60 -6.42 36.53
CA HIS A 584 -11.57 -5.82 35.19
C HIS A 584 -11.02 -4.39 35.20
N VAL A 585 -11.35 -3.59 36.21
CA VAL A 585 -10.76 -2.26 36.43
C VAL A 585 -9.26 -2.33 36.72
N ALA A 586 -8.80 -3.30 37.51
CA ALA A 586 -7.37 -3.54 37.73
C ALA A 586 -6.67 -4.01 36.45
N ALA A 587 -7.31 -4.87 35.65
CA ALA A 587 -6.81 -5.27 34.33
C ALA A 587 -6.69 -4.08 33.38
N TYR A 588 -7.67 -3.17 33.35
CA TYR A 588 -7.60 -1.91 32.60
C TYR A 588 -6.45 -1.02 33.08
N LYS A 589 -6.37 -0.72 34.38
CA LYS A 589 -5.31 0.13 34.96
C LYS A 589 -3.91 -0.43 34.66
N LYS A 590 -3.74 -1.76 34.70
CA LYS A 590 -2.50 -2.46 34.31
C LYS A 590 -2.21 -2.40 32.80
N ALA A 591 -3.20 -2.64 31.94
CA ALA A 591 -3.02 -2.57 30.49
C ALA A 591 -2.69 -1.13 30.03
N LEU A 592 -3.26 -0.13 30.70
CA LEU A 592 -3.03 1.29 30.51
C LEU A 592 -1.61 1.72 30.93
N GLU A 593 -1.08 1.21 32.06
CA GLU A 593 0.33 1.44 32.41
C GLU A 593 1.28 0.87 31.36
N GLU A 594 1.02 -0.33 30.87
CA GLU A 594 1.87 -0.97 29.86
C GLU A 594 1.76 -0.24 28.51
N ALA A 595 0.56 0.20 28.13
CA ALA A 595 0.32 1.07 26.99
C ALA A 595 1.09 2.38 27.07
N LYS A 596 1.11 3.04 28.24
CA LYS A 596 1.89 4.26 28.49
C LYS A 596 3.40 4.01 28.29
N LYS A 597 3.96 2.96 28.91
CA LYS A 597 5.38 2.56 28.73
C LYS A 597 5.75 2.29 27.26
N VAL A 598 4.88 1.62 26.51
CA VAL A 598 5.12 1.25 25.10
C VAL A 598 4.93 2.45 24.15
N ALA A 599 4.03 3.39 24.47
CA ALA A 599 3.91 4.66 23.77
C ALA A 599 5.16 5.54 23.99
N ASP A 600 5.60 5.70 25.23
CA ASP A 600 6.74 6.56 25.60
C ASP A 600 8.10 6.01 25.12
N ASN A 601 8.23 4.69 24.94
CA ASN A 601 9.47 4.04 24.49
C ASN A 601 9.77 4.36 23.00
N PRO A 602 10.84 5.10 22.66
CA PRO A 602 11.15 5.48 21.28
C PRO A 602 11.62 4.31 20.40
N THR A 603 12.00 3.17 20.98
CA THR A 603 12.46 1.98 20.25
C THR A 603 11.54 0.76 20.44
N ALA A 604 10.29 0.98 20.83
CA ALA A 604 9.30 -0.10 20.92
C ALA A 604 9.04 -0.75 19.55
N THR A 605 8.98 -2.08 19.50
CA THR A 605 8.69 -2.83 18.28
C THR A 605 7.19 -2.85 17.97
N GLN A 606 6.83 -3.05 16.70
CA GLN A 606 5.43 -3.12 16.28
C GLN A 606 4.65 -4.20 17.05
N GLY A 607 5.25 -5.36 17.32
CA GLY A 607 4.60 -6.44 18.08
C GLY A 607 4.35 -6.11 19.57
N GLU A 608 5.17 -5.25 20.18
CA GLU A 608 4.92 -4.75 21.54
C GLU A 608 3.77 -3.72 21.53
N VAL A 609 3.76 -2.84 20.54
CA VAL A 609 2.71 -1.84 20.30
C VAL A 609 1.36 -2.51 20.04
N ASP A 610 1.30 -3.49 19.13
CA ASP A 610 0.09 -4.25 18.80
C ASP A 610 -0.45 -4.99 20.02
N LYS A 611 0.43 -5.64 20.80
CA LYS A 611 0.08 -6.35 22.03
C LYS A 611 -0.44 -5.41 23.11
N ALA A 612 0.17 -4.22 23.28
CA ALA A 612 -0.28 -3.22 24.25
C ALA A 612 -1.65 -2.64 23.85
N LEU A 613 -1.85 -2.33 22.56
CA LEU A 613 -3.12 -1.83 22.04
C LEU A 613 -4.23 -2.88 22.14
N ALA A 614 -3.95 -4.14 21.80
CA ALA A 614 -4.89 -5.24 21.96
C ALA A 614 -5.26 -5.47 23.43
N ALA A 615 -4.30 -5.42 24.36
CA ALA A 615 -4.56 -5.54 25.79
C ALA A 615 -5.41 -4.38 26.34
N LEU A 616 -5.09 -3.14 25.96
CA LEU A 616 -5.84 -1.96 26.38
C LEU A 616 -7.28 -1.96 25.82
N ASN A 617 -7.42 -2.23 24.52
CA ASN A 617 -8.73 -2.33 23.87
C ASN A 617 -9.57 -3.49 24.44
N LYS A 618 -8.98 -4.65 24.71
CA LYS A 618 -9.70 -5.75 25.38
C LYS A 618 -10.14 -5.33 26.78
N ALA A 619 -9.27 -4.74 27.60
CA ALA A 619 -9.65 -4.35 28.95
C ALA A 619 -10.71 -3.23 28.99
N ARG A 620 -10.73 -2.32 27.99
CA ARG A 620 -11.84 -1.40 27.79
C ARG A 620 -13.13 -2.11 27.39
N LYS A 621 -13.07 -2.98 26.37
CA LYS A 621 -14.23 -3.73 25.88
C LYS A 621 -14.83 -4.65 26.95
N ASP A 622 -14.00 -5.31 27.75
CA ASP A 622 -14.44 -6.09 28.91
C ASP A 622 -15.27 -5.25 29.88
N ILE A 623 -14.91 -3.97 30.08
CA ILE A 623 -15.69 -3.03 30.90
C ILE A 623 -16.97 -2.58 30.16
N GLU A 624 -16.86 -2.26 28.87
CA GLU A 624 -17.96 -1.76 28.04
C GLU A 624 -19.08 -2.78 27.80
N ASP A 625 -18.75 -4.06 27.69
CA ASP A 625 -19.72 -5.12 27.46
C ASP A 625 -20.43 -5.55 28.77
N ASN A 626 -19.76 -5.48 29.93
CA ASN A 626 -20.26 -6.06 31.18
C ASN A 626 -20.88 -5.04 32.16
N TYR A 627 -20.43 -3.77 32.16
CA TYR A 627 -20.81 -2.80 33.22
C TYR A 627 -21.75 -1.68 32.75
N ALA A 628 -22.57 -1.96 31.73
CA ALA A 628 -23.74 -1.15 31.42
C ALA A 628 -24.63 -0.92 32.66
N THR A 629 -25.16 0.30 32.79
CA THR A 629 -26.10 0.71 33.84
C THR A 629 -27.41 -0.06 33.71
N ASP A 630 -27.86 -0.68 34.80
CA ASP A 630 -29.18 -1.29 34.87
C ASP A 630 -30.21 -0.23 35.27
N LEU A 631 -31.13 0.06 34.35
CA LEU A 631 -32.21 1.04 34.48
C LEU A 631 -33.56 0.41 34.84
N GLU A 632 -33.74 -0.91 34.69
CA GLU A 632 -35.05 -1.54 34.85
C GLU A 632 -35.63 -1.39 36.28
N PRO A 633 -34.86 -1.53 37.39
CA PRO A 633 -35.38 -1.34 38.74
C PRO A 633 -35.96 0.07 39.00
N LEU A 634 -35.43 1.11 38.34
CA LEU A 634 -35.95 2.48 38.44
C LEU A 634 -37.17 2.67 37.53
N LYS A 635 -37.11 2.09 36.32
CA LYS A 635 -38.18 2.10 35.32
C LYS A 635 -39.45 1.43 35.83
N ASP A 636 -39.35 0.36 36.63
CA ASP A 636 -40.49 -0.31 37.27
C ASP A 636 -41.15 0.54 38.36
N SER A 637 -40.36 1.18 39.24
CA SER A 637 -40.87 2.14 40.23
C SER A 637 -41.61 3.31 39.56
N VAL A 638 -41.14 3.77 38.38
CA VAL A 638 -41.76 4.87 37.61
C VAL A 638 -43.01 4.44 36.82
N ASN A 639 -43.00 3.29 36.14
CA ASN A 639 -44.00 2.98 35.10
C ASN A 639 -45.13 2.04 35.52
N THR A 640 -44.94 1.16 36.51
CA THR A 640 -45.85 -0.01 36.65
C THR A 640 -46.13 -0.53 38.05
N LYS A 641 -45.32 -0.25 39.08
CA LYS A 641 -45.54 -0.82 40.43
C LYS A 641 -45.47 0.13 41.63
N GLY A 642 -44.96 1.37 41.47
CA GLY A 642 -44.80 2.33 42.57
C GLY A 642 -45.45 3.70 42.35
N GLY A 643 -46.21 3.87 41.27
CA GLY A 643 -46.82 5.14 40.87
C GLY A 643 -48.09 5.46 41.66
N VAL A 644 -48.00 6.35 42.64
CA VAL A 644 -49.15 7.03 43.24
C VAL A 644 -49.65 8.08 42.23
N ASP A 645 -50.95 8.04 41.95
CA ASP A 645 -51.67 9.02 41.13
C ASP A 645 -52.03 10.24 41.99
N ASN A 646 -52.00 11.46 41.43
CA ASN A 646 -52.33 12.67 42.21
C ASN A 646 -53.82 12.79 42.55
N THR A 647 -54.64 11.85 42.10
CA THR A 647 -56.04 11.65 42.51
C THR A 647 -56.24 10.61 43.63
N GLU A 648 -55.20 9.91 44.08
CA GLU A 648 -55.31 8.92 45.16
C GLU A 648 -55.37 9.57 46.56
N PRO A 649 -56.17 9.03 47.51
CA PRO A 649 -56.32 9.63 48.84
C PRO A 649 -55.00 9.85 49.58
N ILE A 650 -54.06 8.91 49.50
CA ILE A 650 -52.74 9.02 50.15
C ILE A 650 -51.87 10.17 49.63
N TYR A 651 -52.10 10.64 48.40
CA TYR A 651 -51.48 11.87 47.89
C TYR A 651 -52.30 13.10 48.33
N VAL A 652 -53.63 13.07 48.12
CA VAL A 652 -54.54 14.20 48.40
C VAL A 652 -54.63 14.57 49.89
N ASN A 653 -54.41 13.60 50.79
CA ASN A 653 -54.39 13.79 52.24
C ASN A 653 -53.02 14.25 52.78
N ALA A 654 -51.92 14.04 52.04
CA ALA A 654 -50.56 14.36 52.47
C ALA A 654 -50.26 15.86 52.46
N THR A 655 -49.15 16.28 53.08
CA THR A 655 -48.73 17.68 53.05
C THR A 655 -48.27 18.12 51.65
N PRO A 656 -48.38 19.42 51.29
CA PRO A 656 -47.84 19.94 50.03
C PRO A 656 -46.34 19.64 49.85
N GLU A 657 -45.58 19.62 50.94
CA GLU A 657 -44.15 19.29 50.95
C GLU A 657 -43.88 17.81 50.62
N GLU A 658 -44.73 16.89 51.08
CA GLU A 658 -44.64 15.46 50.72
C GLU A 658 -45.12 15.18 49.29
N GLN A 659 -46.15 15.89 48.83
CA GLN A 659 -46.61 15.86 47.44
C GLN A 659 -45.50 16.33 46.49
N GLU A 660 -44.89 17.49 46.78
CA GLU A 660 -43.78 18.03 45.99
C GLU A 660 -42.55 17.10 46.03
N ALA A 661 -42.19 16.55 47.20
CA ALA A 661 -41.07 15.61 47.30
C ALA A 661 -41.28 14.34 46.44
N TYR A 662 -42.51 13.83 46.40
CA TYR A 662 -42.85 12.67 45.55
C TYR A 662 -42.78 13.01 44.06
N ASP A 663 -43.38 14.12 43.63
CA ASP A 663 -43.37 14.52 42.22
C ASP A 663 -41.96 14.92 41.74
N GLN A 664 -41.15 15.56 42.58
CA GLN A 664 -39.73 15.82 42.29
C GLN A 664 -38.93 14.52 42.15
N ALA A 665 -39.10 13.55 43.06
CA ALA A 665 -38.41 12.25 42.98
C ALA A 665 -38.82 11.46 41.72
N LYS A 666 -40.11 11.48 41.38
CA LYS A 666 -40.70 10.85 40.19
C LYS A 666 -40.21 11.49 38.90
N GLN A 667 -40.09 12.83 38.86
CA GLN A 667 -39.51 13.56 37.74
C GLN A 667 -38.00 13.30 37.60
N ALA A 668 -37.24 13.33 38.69
CA ALA A 668 -35.80 13.04 38.68
C ALA A 668 -35.50 11.61 38.19
N ALA A 669 -36.31 10.63 38.62
CA ALA A 669 -36.27 9.27 38.10
C ALA A 669 -36.60 9.22 36.60
N ALA A 670 -37.66 9.91 36.17
CA ALA A 670 -38.08 9.95 34.77
C ALA A 670 -37.08 10.67 33.85
N ASP A 671 -36.30 11.63 34.33
CA ASP A 671 -35.24 12.29 33.57
C ASP A 671 -33.94 11.50 33.55
N LEU A 672 -33.57 10.83 34.65
CA LEU A 672 -32.43 9.93 34.67
C LEU A 672 -32.63 8.72 33.73
N LEU A 673 -33.86 8.24 33.58
CA LEU A 673 -34.23 7.23 32.56
C LEU A 673 -34.06 7.70 31.11
N LYS A 674 -33.79 9.00 30.87
CA LYS A 674 -33.50 9.60 29.55
C LYS A 674 -32.03 9.98 29.37
N ASP A 675 -31.23 10.03 30.44
CA ASP A 675 -29.82 10.43 30.37
C ASP A 675 -28.95 9.26 29.89
N PRO A 676 -28.33 9.34 28.69
CA PRO A 676 -27.41 8.30 28.22
C PRO A 676 -26.13 8.18 29.07
N ASN A 677 -25.90 9.10 30.01
CA ASN A 677 -24.76 9.12 30.92
C ASN A 677 -25.10 8.65 32.36
N ALA A 678 -26.33 8.20 32.62
CA ALA A 678 -26.75 7.74 33.94
C ALA A 678 -25.86 6.62 34.49
N THR A 679 -25.32 6.80 35.70
CA THR A 679 -24.53 5.79 36.43
C THR A 679 -25.40 4.98 37.38
N GLN A 680 -24.95 3.78 37.74
CA GLN A 680 -25.66 2.88 38.65
C GLN A 680 -25.87 3.53 40.02
N THR A 681 -24.91 4.32 40.51
CA THR A 681 -25.07 5.15 41.73
C THR A 681 -26.25 6.11 41.61
N GLN A 682 -26.36 6.84 40.51
CA GLN A 682 -27.48 7.77 40.31
C GLN A 682 -28.83 7.01 40.26
N VAL A 683 -28.87 5.87 39.58
CA VAL A 683 -30.09 5.06 39.42
C VAL A 683 -30.54 4.46 40.75
N ASN A 684 -29.63 3.87 41.51
CA ASN A 684 -29.89 3.34 42.85
C ASN A 684 -30.40 4.44 43.79
N ASN A 685 -29.79 5.63 43.76
CA ASN A 685 -30.18 6.77 44.58
C ASN A 685 -31.56 7.33 44.17
N ALA A 686 -31.82 7.49 42.88
CA ALA A 686 -33.11 7.95 42.36
C ALA A 686 -34.24 6.97 42.71
N LYS A 687 -33.99 5.65 42.63
CA LYS A 687 -34.96 4.63 43.03
C LYS A 687 -35.25 4.76 44.53
N LYS A 688 -34.21 4.82 45.37
CA LYS A 688 -34.39 4.97 46.82
C LYS A 688 -35.15 6.24 47.19
N ALA A 689 -34.87 7.37 46.54
CA ALA A 689 -35.58 8.63 46.79
C ALA A 689 -37.07 8.53 46.44
N LEU A 690 -37.42 7.86 45.32
CA LEU A 690 -38.81 7.63 44.93
C LEU A 690 -39.54 6.65 45.87
N ASP A 691 -38.86 5.57 46.27
CA ASP A 691 -39.39 4.60 47.24
C ASP A 691 -39.58 5.25 48.64
N ASP A 692 -38.62 6.04 49.11
CA ASP A 692 -38.68 6.81 50.38
C ASP A 692 -39.84 7.82 50.36
N ALA A 693 -40.03 8.55 49.25
CA ALA A 693 -41.10 9.53 49.09
C ALA A 693 -42.47 8.87 49.03
N LYS A 694 -42.63 7.72 48.35
CA LYS A 694 -43.86 6.93 48.42
C LYS A 694 -44.15 6.50 49.87
N ALA A 695 -43.14 6.04 50.61
CA ALA A 695 -43.27 5.68 52.02
C ALA A 695 -43.54 6.87 52.95
N ALA A 696 -43.54 8.12 52.46
CA ALA A 696 -44.14 9.27 53.14
C ALA A 696 -45.65 9.36 52.89
N LEU A 697 -46.09 9.34 51.61
CA LEU A 697 -47.51 9.38 51.23
C LEU A 697 -48.33 8.24 51.86
N ASP A 698 -47.76 7.03 51.92
CA ASP A 698 -48.41 5.83 52.49
C ASP A 698 -48.77 5.97 54.00
N LYS A 699 -48.30 7.04 54.67
CA LYS A 699 -48.66 7.38 56.06
C LYS A 699 -49.94 8.19 56.21
N HIS A 700 -50.59 8.60 55.11
CA HIS A 700 -51.79 9.44 55.10
C HIS A 700 -53.07 8.74 54.57
N PRO A 701 -53.40 7.49 54.98
CA PRO A 701 -54.66 6.86 54.60
C PRO A 701 -55.85 7.57 55.27
N THR A 702 -57.00 7.56 54.61
CA THR A 702 -58.23 8.21 55.10
C THR A 702 -58.76 7.52 56.37
N ASP A 703 -58.80 8.24 57.50
CA ASP A 703 -59.46 7.82 58.73
C ASP A 703 -60.98 7.96 58.61
N LYS A 704 -61.66 6.81 58.48
CA LYS A 704 -63.11 6.69 58.46
C LYS A 704 -63.72 6.24 59.79
N GLN A 705 -62.92 5.95 60.82
CA GLN A 705 -63.42 5.32 62.05
C GLN A 705 -64.52 6.16 62.73
N LYS A 706 -64.33 7.49 62.78
CA LYS A 706 -65.28 8.45 63.35
C LYS A 706 -66.59 8.52 62.57
N LEU A 707 -66.54 8.43 61.24
CA LEU A 707 -67.73 8.41 60.38
C LEU A 707 -68.48 7.07 60.52
N SER A 708 -67.74 5.96 60.65
CA SER A 708 -68.31 4.63 60.90
C SER A 708 -69.01 4.55 62.26
N ALA A 709 -68.38 5.06 63.31
CA ALA A 709 -68.98 5.20 64.65
C ALA A 709 -70.27 6.04 64.62
N GLN A 710 -70.27 7.17 63.91
CA GLN A 710 -71.47 7.99 63.74
C GLN A 710 -72.57 7.23 62.99
N VAL A 711 -72.29 6.69 61.80
CA VAL A 711 -73.29 5.99 60.98
C VAL A 711 -73.87 4.75 61.66
N THR A 712 -73.08 4.03 62.48
CA THR A 712 -73.55 2.84 63.20
C THR A 712 -74.37 3.13 64.45
N THR A 713 -74.27 4.35 64.99
CA THR A 713 -75.08 4.83 66.13
C THR A 713 -76.19 5.81 65.71
N SER A 714 -76.34 6.08 64.41
CA SER A 714 -77.37 6.95 63.84
C SER A 714 -78.57 6.10 63.39
N LEU A 715 -79.53 5.92 64.28
CA LEU A 715 -80.69 5.01 64.11
C LEU A 715 -82.05 5.72 64.09
N ASP A 716 -82.08 7.06 63.96
CA ASP A 716 -83.34 7.82 64.01
C ASP A 716 -84.35 7.41 62.92
N SER A 717 -83.86 7.16 61.69
CA SER A 717 -84.66 6.69 60.56
C SER A 717 -84.73 5.15 60.44
N ASP A 718 -84.55 4.39 61.51
CA ASP A 718 -84.68 2.93 61.44
C ASP A 718 -86.10 2.54 61.00
N ALA A 719 -86.21 1.53 60.13
CA ALA A 719 -87.49 1.16 59.52
C ALA A 719 -88.38 0.30 60.42
N ASP A 720 -87.77 -0.50 61.31
CA ASP A 720 -88.48 -1.38 62.24
C ASP A 720 -88.80 -0.66 63.56
N SER A 721 -87.95 0.30 63.97
CA SER A 721 -88.16 1.12 65.16
C SER A 721 -87.68 2.57 65.00
N PRO A 722 -88.33 3.41 64.17
CA PRO A 722 -87.92 4.81 63.98
C PRO A 722 -88.04 5.61 65.28
N SER A 723 -87.18 6.60 65.49
CA SER A 723 -87.20 7.41 66.71
C SER A 723 -88.44 8.30 66.78
N VAL A 724 -88.75 8.79 67.98
CA VAL A 724 -89.82 9.79 68.18
C VAL A 724 -89.50 11.09 67.44
N PHE A 725 -88.23 11.50 67.37
CA PHE A 725 -87.78 12.68 66.63
C PHE A 725 -88.09 12.55 65.13
N TYR A 726 -87.76 11.40 64.54
CA TYR A 726 -88.03 11.11 63.13
C TYR A 726 -89.53 11.00 62.83
N LYS A 727 -90.31 10.37 63.73
CA LYS A 727 -91.78 10.31 63.63
C LYS A 727 -92.41 11.71 63.67
N ASN A 728 -91.99 12.54 64.62
CA ASN A 728 -92.47 13.91 64.78
C ASN A 728 -92.07 14.81 63.58
N ALA A 729 -90.90 14.58 62.98
CA ALA A 729 -90.43 15.28 61.80
C ALA A 729 -91.19 14.90 60.50
N LYS A 730 -91.70 13.66 60.41
CA LYS A 730 -92.50 13.19 59.25
C LYS A 730 -94.03 13.37 59.43
N ASP A 731 -94.54 13.65 60.63
CA ASP A 731 -95.97 13.97 60.84
C ASP A 731 -96.30 15.42 60.42
N PRO A 732 -97.12 15.64 59.36
CA PRO A 732 -97.46 16.98 58.90
C PRO A 732 -98.31 17.80 59.89
N ASN A 733 -98.80 17.20 60.98
CA ASN A 733 -99.60 17.86 62.01
C ASN A 733 -98.80 18.25 63.27
N TYR A 734 -97.57 17.73 63.41
CA TYR A 734 -96.76 17.93 64.61
C TYR A 734 -96.52 19.41 64.92
N GLN A 735 -96.62 19.78 66.19
CA GLN A 735 -96.34 21.13 66.66
C GLN A 735 -94.93 21.17 67.24
N ALA A 736 -93.99 21.74 66.47
CA ALA A 736 -92.61 21.90 66.91
C ALA A 736 -92.50 22.67 68.24
N PRO A 737 -91.58 22.28 69.15
CA PRO A 737 -91.38 22.95 70.43
C PRO A 737 -91.06 24.45 70.34
N GLU A 738 -91.29 25.18 71.43
CA GLU A 738 -91.03 26.61 71.49
C GLU A 738 -89.53 26.92 71.27
N GLY A 739 -89.24 27.75 70.26
CA GLY A 739 -87.89 28.07 69.81
C GLY A 739 -87.41 27.31 68.56
N VAL A 740 -88.15 26.31 68.08
CA VAL A 740 -87.87 25.61 66.81
C VAL A 740 -88.66 26.25 65.66
N ASP A 741 -88.00 26.45 64.51
CA ASP A 741 -88.64 27.00 63.31
C ASP A 741 -89.59 25.98 62.65
N LYS A 742 -90.86 26.38 62.45
CA LYS A 742 -91.94 25.50 62.01
C LYS A 742 -91.92 25.16 60.51
N GLU A 743 -91.19 25.93 59.71
CA GLU A 743 -91.01 25.69 58.28
C GLU A 743 -89.79 24.80 58.06
N ALA A 744 -88.69 25.03 58.80
CA ALA A 744 -87.48 24.22 58.76
C ALA A 744 -87.68 22.80 59.33
N ALA A 745 -88.42 22.65 60.43
CA ALA A 745 -88.67 21.36 61.09
C ALA A 745 -89.20 20.27 60.13
N LYS A 746 -90.04 20.66 59.16
CA LYS A 746 -90.62 19.79 58.12
C LYS A 746 -89.57 19.18 57.19
N GLY A 747 -88.37 19.76 57.13
CA GLY A 747 -87.24 19.29 56.33
C GLY A 747 -86.17 18.53 57.11
N PHE A 748 -86.24 18.46 58.45
CA PHE A 748 -85.16 17.87 59.26
C PHE A 748 -84.98 16.37 59.00
N ALA A 749 -86.07 15.62 58.82
CA ALA A 749 -85.97 14.20 58.48
C ALA A 749 -85.35 13.97 57.09
N ASP A 750 -85.72 14.76 56.09
CA ASP A 750 -85.18 14.65 54.72
C ASP A 750 -83.70 15.11 54.66
N ALA A 751 -83.32 16.10 55.48
CA ALA A 751 -81.93 16.51 55.67
C ALA A 751 -81.10 15.41 56.33
N TYR A 752 -81.65 14.75 57.36
CA TYR A 752 -81.06 13.60 58.02
C TYR A 752 -80.90 12.39 57.09
N ASP A 753 -81.97 11.99 56.39
CA ASP A 753 -81.97 10.89 55.41
C ASP A 753 -80.85 11.11 54.36
N LYS A 754 -80.72 12.35 53.87
CA LYS A 754 -79.71 12.76 52.90
C LYS A 754 -78.29 12.77 53.48
N ALA A 755 -78.10 13.25 54.71
CA ALA A 755 -76.80 13.27 55.37
C ALA A 755 -76.33 11.84 55.68
N LEU A 756 -77.22 10.97 56.17
CA LEU A 756 -76.95 9.56 56.43
C LEU A 756 -76.62 8.79 55.15
N ALA A 757 -77.32 9.07 54.03
CA ALA A 757 -76.99 8.52 52.72
C ALA A 757 -75.62 9.00 52.19
N ALA A 758 -75.29 10.29 52.38
CA ALA A 758 -73.98 10.83 52.02
C ALA A 758 -72.84 10.21 52.85
N ALA A 759 -73.05 10.04 54.16
CA ALA A 759 -72.13 9.38 55.07
C ALA A 759 -71.90 7.91 54.70
N LYS A 760 -72.98 7.13 54.47
CA LYS A 760 -72.88 5.74 53.98
C LYS A 760 -72.14 5.65 52.65
N LYS A 761 -72.34 6.60 51.73
CA LYS A 761 -71.58 6.68 50.47
C LYS A 761 -70.09 6.97 50.70
N ALA A 762 -69.75 7.90 51.58
CA ALA A 762 -68.35 8.24 51.88
C ALA A 762 -67.61 7.11 52.64
N LEU A 763 -68.33 6.27 53.38
CA LEU A 763 -67.79 5.02 53.93
C LEU A 763 -67.46 4.02 52.82
N ALA A 764 -68.43 3.71 51.96
CA ALA A 764 -68.30 2.70 50.90
C ALA A 764 -67.36 3.09 49.73
N ASP A 765 -66.92 4.35 49.64
CA ASP A 765 -66.00 4.82 48.60
C ASP A 765 -64.53 4.64 49.03
N PRO A 766 -63.76 3.70 48.44
CA PRO A 766 -62.34 3.49 48.78
C PRO A 766 -61.43 4.65 48.32
N LYS A 767 -61.98 5.66 47.61
CA LYS A 767 -61.26 6.84 47.12
C LYS A 767 -61.74 8.14 47.76
N ALA A 768 -62.51 8.06 48.84
CA ALA A 768 -62.82 9.23 49.65
C ALA A 768 -61.54 9.79 50.31
N SER A 769 -61.28 11.08 50.07
CA SER A 769 -60.27 11.85 50.83
C SER A 769 -60.77 12.19 52.24
N GLN A 770 -59.87 12.48 53.17
CA GLN A 770 -60.22 12.85 54.55
C GLN A 770 -61.22 14.00 54.61
N LYS A 771 -61.03 15.01 53.75
CA LYS A 771 -61.91 16.18 53.65
C LYS A 771 -63.36 15.83 53.26
N GLN A 772 -63.58 14.76 52.48
CA GLN A 772 -64.93 14.29 52.15
C GLN A 772 -65.57 13.52 53.31
N VAL A 773 -64.77 12.75 54.05
CA VAL A 773 -65.20 11.98 55.23
C VAL A 773 -65.56 12.93 56.39
N ASP A 774 -64.71 13.91 56.68
CA ASP A 774 -64.95 14.92 57.71
C ASP A 774 -66.20 15.77 57.38
N ALA A 775 -66.36 16.18 56.11
CA ALA A 775 -67.55 16.91 55.67
C ALA A 775 -68.84 16.10 55.80
N ALA A 776 -68.78 14.78 55.55
CA ALA A 776 -69.93 13.90 55.75
C ALA A 776 -70.24 13.67 57.25
N LEU A 777 -69.21 13.58 58.10
CA LEU A 777 -69.35 13.44 59.55
C LEU A 777 -70.06 14.65 60.17
N GLU A 778 -69.58 15.86 59.88
CA GLU A 778 -70.16 17.08 60.44
C GLU A 778 -71.56 17.38 59.85
N ALA A 779 -71.81 17.01 58.58
CA ALA A 779 -73.16 17.10 58.00
C ALA A 779 -74.17 16.15 58.70
N LEU A 780 -73.75 14.93 59.04
CA LEU A 780 -74.60 13.97 59.76
C LEU A 780 -74.87 14.43 61.19
N LYS A 781 -73.85 14.86 61.95
CA LYS A 781 -74.02 15.43 63.30
C LYS A 781 -74.93 16.65 63.33
N ALA A 782 -74.83 17.54 62.33
CA ALA A 782 -75.69 18.71 62.23
C ALA A 782 -77.16 18.29 62.03
N ALA A 783 -77.43 17.38 61.11
CA ALA A 783 -78.78 16.90 60.83
C ALA A 783 -79.39 16.09 62.00
N GLU A 784 -78.59 15.28 62.71
CA GLU A 784 -78.98 14.63 63.97
C GLU A 784 -79.38 15.66 65.02
N LYS A 785 -78.52 16.65 65.27
CA LYS A 785 -78.75 17.70 66.28
C LYS A 785 -80.02 18.50 66.01
N ASP A 786 -80.26 18.87 64.75
CA ASP A 786 -81.48 19.59 64.35
C ASP A 786 -82.71 18.69 64.53
N LEU A 787 -82.65 17.43 64.10
CA LEU A 787 -83.72 16.45 64.28
C LEU A 787 -84.07 16.21 65.76
N HIS A 788 -83.07 16.09 66.64
CA HIS A 788 -83.24 15.87 68.09
C HIS A 788 -83.88 17.05 68.83
N THR A 789 -84.10 18.21 68.17
CA THR A 789 -84.92 19.30 68.73
C THR A 789 -86.43 18.99 68.71
N LEU A 790 -86.86 17.93 68.00
CA LEU A 790 -88.27 17.62 67.76
C LEU A 790 -88.90 16.63 68.76
N SER A 791 -88.48 16.64 70.03
CA SER A 791 -89.32 16.13 71.13
C SER A 791 -89.44 17.17 72.25
N SER A 792 -90.59 17.17 72.93
CA SER A 792 -90.84 17.91 74.15
C SER A 792 -90.41 17.17 75.43
N ASP A 793 -90.13 15.86 75.35
CA ASP A 793 -89.64 15.08 76.49
C ASP A 793 -88.10 14.96 76.43
N PRO A 794 -87.35 15.50 77.41
CA PRO A 794 -85.89 15.47 77.38
C PRO A 794 -85.31 14.08 77.70
N THR A 795 -86.13 13.09 78.10
CA THR A 795 -85.71 11.69 78.29
C THR A 795 -85.70 10.88 77.00
N ASP A 796 -86.44 11.28 75.95
CA ASP A 796 -86.50 10.56 74.68
C ASP A 796 -85.11 10.39 74.04
N LEU A 797 -84.27 11.42 74.14
CA LEU A 797 -82.90 11.38 73.63
C LEU A 797 -82.03 10.41 74.44
N VAL A 798 -82.16 10.45 75.78
CA VAL A 798 -81.47 9.51 76.69
C VAL A 798 -81.88 8.08 76.38
N LYS A 799 -83.17 7.84 76.10
CA LYS A 799 -83.71 6.53 75.77
C LYS A 799 -83.20 6.04 74.40
N ALA A 800 -83.31 6.84 73.35
CA ALA A 800 -82.83 6.48 72.01
C ALA A 800 -81.31 6.20 71.98
N GLN A 801 -80.52 7.03 72.68
CA GLN A 801 -79.07 6.83 72.82
C GLN A 801 -78.73 5.59 73.67
N ASN A 802 -79.46 5.35 74.78
CA ASN A 802 -79.26 4.17 75.61
C ASN A 802 -79.62 2.87 74.87
N ASP A 803 -80.75 2.82 74.17
CA ASP A 803 -81.19 1.65 73.41
C ASP A 803 -80.21 1.35 72.25
N THR A 804 -79.67 2.40 71.61
CA THR A 804 -78.63 2.29 70.58
C THR A 804 -77.31 1.72 71.13
N LEU A 805 -76.80 2.24 72.26
CA LEU A 805 -75.52 1.79 72.84
C LEU A 805 -75.65 0.45 73.60
N ALA A 806 -76.82 0.12 74.14
CA ALA A 806 -77.11 -1.19 74.73
C ALA A 806 -77.22 -2.31 73.68
N ALA A 807 -77.34 -1.97 72.38
CA ALA A 807 -77.34 -2.93 71.29
C ALA A 807 -75.97 -3.61 71.14
N LYS A 808 -75.85 -4.82 71.70
CA LYS A 808 -74.66 -5.68 71.63
C LYS A 808 -74.22 -6.05 70.20
N ASP A 809 -75.04 -5.73 69.21
CA ASP A 809 -74.73 -5.92 67.80
C ASP A 809 -73.86 -4.83 67.16
N LEU A 810 -73.63 -3.70 67.86
CA LEU A 810 -72.77 -2.60 67.41
C LEU A 810 -71.35 -3.10 67.08
N PRO A 811 -70.78 -2.79 65.89
CA PRO A 811 -69.47 -3.31 65.49
C PRO A 811 -68.35 -2.89 66.44
N ALA A 812 -68.36 -1.63 66.89
CA ALA A 812 -67.38 -1.11 67.84
C ALA A 812 -67.39 -1.86 69.19
N TYR A 813 -68.58 -2.24 69.68
CA TYR A 813 -68.73 -3.06 70.88
C TYR A 813 -68.21 -4.49 70.66
N LYS A 814 -68.51 -5.11 69.52
CA LYS A 814 -67.98 -6.44 69.14
C LYS A 814 -66.45 -6.41 69.07
N ASN A 815 -65.87 -5.38 68.46
CA ASN A 815 -64.42 -5.17 68.37
C ASN A 815 -63.79 -5.00 69.76
N LEU A 816 -64.40 -4.18 70.64
CA LEU A 816 -63.98 -3.98 72.03
C LEU A 816 -64.00 -5.29 72.83
N VAL A 817 -65.07 -6.07 72.74
CA VAL A 817 -65.20 -7.39 73.42
C VAL A 817 -64.18 -8.39 72.89
N ALA A 818 -64.00 -8.49 71.57
CA ALA A 818 -63.03 -9.39 70.96
C ALA A 818 -61.59 -9.03 71.34
N LYS A 819 -61.27 -7.72 71.37
CA LYS A 819 -59.94 -7.23 71.77
C LYS A 819 -59.67 -7.42 73.27
N ALA A 820 -60.65 -7.15 74.13
CA ALA A 820 -60.55 -7.44 75.57
C ALA A 820 -60.33 -8.94 75.85
N ALA A 821 -61.01 -9.83 75.11
CA ALA A 821 -60.81 -11.28 75.22
C ALA A 821 -59.42 -11.74 74.71
N LYS A 822 -58.90 -11.09 73.65
CA LYS A 822 -57.59 -11.38 73.04
C LYS A 822 -56.40 -10.86 73.87
N GLU A 823 -56.54 -9.68 74.48
CA GLU A 823 -55.48 -9.00 75.24
C GLU A 823 -55.51 -9.35 76.76
N GLY A 824 -56.61 -9.92 77.24
CA GLY A 824 -56.75 -10.36 78.64
C GLY A 824 -57.24 -9.27 79.61
N PRO A 825 -57.49 -9.63 80.89
CA PRO A 825 -58.26 -8.80 81.82
C PRO A 825 -57.53 -7.53 82.32
N GLU A 826 -56.20 -7.46 82.19
CA GLU A 826 -55.41 -6.27 82.55
C GLU A 826 -55.23 -5.27 81.39
N SER A 827 -55.72 -5.62 80.19
CA SER A 827 -55.65 -4.78 78.99
C SER A 827 -56.45 -3.47 79.15
N GLN A 828 -56.17 -2.49 78.29
CA GLN A 828 -56.99 -1.28 78.25
C GLN A 828 -58.40 -1.58 77.73
N ALA A 829 -58.53 -2.45 76.72
CA ALA A 829 -59.83 -2.90 76.21
C ALA A 829 -60.71 -3.56 77.29
N ALA A 830 -60.15 -4.35 78.21
CA ALA A 830 -60.91 -4.93 79.32
C ALA A 830 -61.40 -3.87 80.33
N LYS A 831 -60.62 -2.80 80.56
CA LYS A 831 -61.00 -1.68 81.45
C LYS A 831 -62.06 -0.80 80.80
N ASP A 832 -61.90 -0.48 79.52
CA ASP A 832 -62.84 0.34 78.76
C ASP A 832 -64.18 -0.38 78.61
N LEU A 833 -64.17 -1.70 78.37
CA LEU A 833 -65.38 -2.54 78.42
C LEU A 833 -66.05 -2.53 79.79
N ALA A 834 -65.29 -2.56 80.89
CA ALA A 834 -65.87 -2.47 82.23
C ALA A 834 -66.50 -1.10 82.51
N ALA A 835 -65.80 -0.01 82.16
CA ALA A 835 -66.27 1.37 82.30
C ALA A 835 -67.45 1.69 81.38
N TYR A 836 -67.51 1.09 80.19
CA TYR A 836 -68.64 1.15 79.25
C TYR A 836 -69.92 0.59 79.89
N ASN A 837 -69.85 -0.63 80.41
CA ASN A 837 -70.99 -1.28 81.04
C ASN A 837 -71.46 -0.54 82.32
N ASP A 838 -70.53 0.01 83.11
CA ASP A 838 -70.85 0.86 84.28
C ASP A 838 -71.51 2.20 83.87
N SER A 839 -71.08 2.80 82.76
CA SER A 839 -71.65 4.05 82.24
C SER A 839 -73.04 3.85 81.64
N LEU A 840 -73.25 2.77 80.87
CA LEU A 840 -74.59 2.35 80.44
C LEU A 840 -75.51 2.03 81.63
N LYS A 841 -74.99 1.36 82.67
CA LYS A 841 -75.78 1.07 83.87
C LYS A 841 -76.26 2.36 84.53
N LYS A 842 -75.42 3.40 84.65
CA LYS A 842 -75.83 4.71 85.23
C LYS A 842 -76.95 5.36 84.42
N ALA A 843 -76.87 5.35 83.09
CA ALA A 843 -77.94 5.88 82.24
C ALA A 843 -79.24 5.08 82.38
N THR A 844 -79.14 3.75 82.37
CA THR A 844 -80.28 2.84 82.58
C THR A 844 -80.90 2.98 83.98
N ASP A 845 -80.08 3.17 85.03
CA ASP A 845 -80.56 3.42 86.39
C ASP A 845 -81.36 4.74 86.50
N VAL A 846 -81.03 5.76 85.70
CA VAL A 846 -81.83 6.98 85.60
C VAL A 846 -83.14 6.71 84.86
N LEU A 847 -83.10 6.05 83.69
CA LEU A 847 -84.32 5.70 82.94
C LEU A 847 -85.30 4.86 83.77
N LEU A 848 -84.82 3.92 84.58
CA LEU A 848 -85.64 3.09 85.47
C LEU A 848 -86.29 3.88 86.62
N GLN A 849 -85.72 4.99 87.07
CA GLN A 849 -86.31 5.83 88.13
C GLN A 849 -87.58 6.57 87.68
N PHE A 850 -87.76 6.75 86.36
CA PHE A 850 -88.90 7.45 85.77
C PHE A 850 -89.82 6.53 84.96
N ALA A 851 -89.64 5.20 85.08
CA ALA A 851 -90.42 4.19 84.37
C ALA A 851 -91.78 3.84 85.04
N ASP A 852 -92.12 4.44 86.19
CA ASP A 852 -93.44 4.27 86.84
C ASP A 852 -94.44 5.32 86.32
N PRO A 853 -95.48 4.94 85.55
CA PRO A 853 -96.48 5.86 85.00
C PRO A 853 -97.45 6.43 86.06
N LYS A 854 -97.18 6.25 87.36
CA LYS A 854 -97.98 6.79 88.48
C LYS A 854 -97.22 7.80 89.34
N ALA A 855 -95.99 8.17 88.98
CA ALA A 855 -95.20 9.16 89.71
C ALA A 855 -95.37 10.56 89.10
N ASP A 856 -95.88 11.52 89.88
CA ASP A 856 -95.93 12.96 89.53
C ASP A 856 -94.53 13.62 89.54
N LYS A 857 -93.51 12.94 89.03
CA LYS A 857 -92.10 13.32 89.09
C LYS A 857 -91.46 13.22 87.71
N HIS A 858 -91.51 14.32 86.97
CA HIS A 858 -90.57 14.51 85.87
C HIS A 858 -89.13 14.49 86.41
N PRO A 859 -88.15 13.98 85.65
CA PRO A 859 -86.75 14.04 86.04
C PRO A 859 -86.29 15.50 86.17
N ALA A 860 -85.43 15.79 87.15
CA ALA A 860 -84.81 17.10 87.19
C ALA A 860 -83.83 17.23 86.02
N GLN A 861 -83.69 18.44 85.44
CA GLN A 861 -82.77 18.66 84.31
C GLN A 861 -81.36 18.09 84.58
N LYS A 862 -80.88 18.25 85.83
CA LYS A 862 -79.60 17.70 86.29
C LYS A 862 -79.47 16.18 86.09
N ASP A 863 -80.53 15.43 86.33
CA ASP A 863 -80.52 13.96 86.27
C ASP A 863 -80.55 13.50 84.80
N VAL A 864 -81.27 14.23 83.94
CA VAL A 864 -81.24 14.04 82.47
C VAL A 864 -79.84 14.34 81.91
N GLU A 865 -79.24 15.49 82.25
CA GLU A 865 -77.89 15.84 81.79
C GLU A 865 -76.83 14.86 82.34
N ALA A 866 -77.02 14.32 83.55
CA ALA A 866 -76.16 13.27 84.09
C ALA A 866 -76.28 11.95 83.29
N ALA A 867 -77.49 11.58 82.85
CA ALA A 867 -77.70 10.40 82.01
C ALA A 867 -77.12 10.60 80.59
N LYS A 868 -77.33 11.77 79.97
CA LYS A 868 -76.67 12.15 78.70
C LYS A 868 -75.15 12.09 78.82
N ALA A 869 -74.58 12.63 79.91
CA ALA A 869 -73.13 12.56 80.16
C ALA A 869 -72.63 11.13 80.36
N ALA A 870 -73.41 10.25 80.97
CA ALA A 870 -73.07 8.83 81.11
C ALA A 870 -73.14 8.08 79.76
N LEU A 871 -74.09 8.42 78.88
CA LEU A 871 -74.19 7.87 77.52
C LEU A 871 -73.07 8.38 76.61
N GLN A 872 -72.71 9.66 76.72
CA GLN A 872 -71.53 10.21 76.03
C GLN A 872 -70.26 9.53 76.52
N ALA A 873 -70.09 9.32 77.84
CA ALA A 873 -68.93 8.60 78.38
C ALA A 873 -68.88 7.13 77.91
N ALA A 874 -70.03 6.45 77.77
CA ALA A 874 -70.08 5.12 77.15
C ALA A 874 -69.67 5.18 75.66
N ARG A 875 -70.14 6.19 74.92
CA ARG A 875 -69.76 6.40 73.52
C ARG A 875 -68.26 6.67 73.36
N ASP A 876 -67.70 7.58 74.15
CA ASP A 876 -66.28 7.95 74.14
C ASP A 876 -65.34 6.75 74.41
N LEU A 877 -65.84 5.73 75.13
CA LEU A 877 -65.12 4.48 75.42
C LEU A 877 -65.22 3.42 74.30
N VAL A 878 -66.23 3.51 73.41
CA VAL A 878 -66.45 2.50 72.35
C VAL A 878 -66.09 3.02 70.95
N ASP A 879 -66.26 4.32 70.67
CA ASP A 879 -65.89 4.95 69.39
C ASP A 879 -64.41 4.72 69.00
N PRO A 880 -63.41 4.66 69.92
CA PRO A 880 -62.03 4.28 69.60
C PRO A 880 -61.85 2.83 69.09
N TYR A 881 -62.86 1.98 69.24
CA TYR A 881 -62.90 0.59 68.78
C TYR A 881 -63.77 0.41 67.52
N ALA A 882 -64.27 1.50 66.93
CA ALA A 882 -64.96 1.46 65.63
C ALA A 882 -64.04 0.90 64.54
N THR A 883 -64.61 0.07 63.66
CA THR A 883 -63.90 -0.71 62.66
C THR A 883 -63.00 0.16 61.78
N ASP A 884 -61.71 -0.17 61.72
CA ASP A 884 -60.67 0.51 60.95
C ASP A 884 -60.50 -0.16 59.59
N THR A 885 -60.96 0.54 58.54
CA THR A 885 -60.89 0.09 57.15
C THR A 885 -59.58 0.48 56.44
N ARG A 886 -58.69 1.28 57.06
CA ARG A 886 -57.52 1.88 56.38
C ARG A 886 -56.59 0.88 55.70
N ALA A 887 -56.37 -0.28 56.33
CA ALA A 887 -55.54 -1.34 55.76
C ALA A 887 -56.18 -1.92 54.48
N LEU A 888 -57.46 -2.30 54.56
CA LEU A 888 -58.23 -2.85 53.44
C LEU A 888 -58.36 -1.86 52.28
N GLU A 889 -58.57 -0.57 52.57
CA GLU A 889 -58.62 0.50 51.55
C GLU A 889 -57.27 0.71 50.86
N SER A 890 -56.17 0.65 51.61
CA SER A 890 -54.82 0.71 51.04
C SER A 890 -54.58 -0.47 50.08
N THR A 891 -54.86 -1.70 50.52
CA THR A 891 -54.70 -2.91 49.70
C THR A 891 -55.63 -2.91 48.47
N ALA A 892 -56.88 -2.44 48.60
CA ALA A 892 -57.83 -2.36 47.50
C ALA A 892 -57.43 -1.33 46.43
N ASN A 893 -56.87 -0.18 46.83
CA ASN A 893 -56.43 0.86 45.90
C ASN A 893 -55.26 0.40 44.99
N LEU A 894 -54.52 -0.65 45.37
CA LEU A 894 -53.48 -1.26 44.52
C LEU A 894 -54.03 -1.98 43.27
N GLU A 895 -55.35 -2.16 43.11
CA GLU A 895 -55.97 -2.80 41.93
C GLU A 895 -55.36 -2.34 40.60
N LYS A 896 -55.29 -1.01 40.40
CA LYS A 896 -54.82 -0.39 39.15
C LYS A 896 -53.36 -0.77 38.82
N ALA A 897 -52.52 -0.95 39.84
CA ALA A 897 -51.13 -1.36 39.68
C ALA A 897 -51.00 -2.87 39.49
N ILE A 898 -51.74 -3.67 40.27
CA ILE A 898 -51.70 -5.14 40.18
C ILE A 898 -52.24 -5.61 38.82
N LYS A 899 -53.41 -5.10 38.38
CA LYS A 899 -54.00 -5.44 37.07
C LYS A 899 -53.20 -4.93 35.87
N ALA A 900 -52.36 -3.91 36.06
CA ALA A 900 -51.43 -3.42 35.04
C ALA A 900 -50.06 -4.14 35.03
N SER A 901 -49.82 -5.06 35.96
CA SER A 901 -48.53 -5.74 36.10
C SER A 901 -48.33 -6.88 35.09
N PRO A 902 -47.09 -7.18 34.67
CA PRO A 902 -46.80 -8.35 33.84
C PRO A 902 -47.26 -9.66 34.46
N ALA A 903 -47.26 -9.76 35.81
CA ALA A 903 -47.70 -10.94 36.53
C ALA A 903 -49.20 -11.21 36.33
N TYR A 904 -50.06 -10.19 36.47
CA TYR A 904 -51.50 -10.32 36.20
C TYR A 904 -51.77 -10.54 34.71
N ALA A 905 -51.06 -9.85 33.81
CA ALA A 905 -51.19 -10.04 32.36
C ALA A 905 -50.81 -11.46 31.90
N ASN A 906 -49.71 -12.01 32.44
CA ASN A 906 -49.30 -13.40 32.20
C ASN A 906 -50.28 -14.41 32.81
N ALA A 907 -51.02 -14.05 33.84
CA ALA A 907 -51.96 -14.92 34.52
C ALA A 907 -53.35 -14.94 33.86
N ASP A 908 -53.79 -13.81 33.30
CA ASP A 908 -54.97 -13.70 32.43
C ASP A 908 -54.73 -14.40 31.07
N ALA A 909 -53.57 -14.14 30.44
CA ALA A 909 -53.14 -14.73 29.17
C ALA A 909 -52.12 -15.89 29.36
N ALA A 910 -52.43 -16.83 30.25
CA ALA A 910 -51.54 -17.93 30.66
C ALA A 910 -51.02 -18.78 29.48
N ALA A 911 -49.75 -18.56 29.11
CA ALA A 911 -49.07 -19.19 27.97
C ALA A 911 -47.61 -19.64 28.25
N TYR A 912 -47.27 -19.96 29.50
CA TYR A 912 -45.96 -20.47 29.91
C TYR A 912 -45.53 -21.71 29.12
N MET A 913 -44.26 -21.76 28.71
CA MET A 913 -43.65 -22.92 28.07
C MET A 913 -42.80 -23.74 29.05
N GLY A 914 -42.99 -25.05 29.02
CA GLY A 914 -42.20 -26.04 29.76
C GLY A 914 -40.81 -26.26 29.15
N LYS A 915 -39.97 -27.05 29.85
CA LYS A 915 -38.57 -27.31 29.48
C LYS A 915 -38.38 -28.01 28.13
N ASP A 916 -39.44 -28.59 27.56
CA ASP A 916 -39.46 -29.30 26.29
C ASP A 916 -40.06 -28.48 25.13
N GLY A 917 -40.36 -27.19 25.34
CA GLY A 917 -40.95 -26.31 24.34
C GLY A 917 -42.45 -26.54 24.09
N LYS A 918 -43.17 -27.22 24.99
CA LYS A 918 -44.64 -27.33 24.97
C LYS A 918 -45.27 -26.42 26.05
N PRO A 919 -46.57 -26.11 26.00
CA PRO A 919 -47.24 -25.38 27.08
C PRO A 919 -47.15 -26.11 28.42
N ASP A 920 -46.75 -25.41 29.48
CA ASP A 920 -46.73 -25.93 30.85
C ASP A 920 -48.16 -25.96 31.40
N ALA A 921 -48.85 -27.08 31.23
CA ALA A 921 -50.27 -27.20 31.57
C ALA A 921 -50.56 -26.92 33.06
N GLU A 922 -49.63 -27.24 33.96
CA GLU A 922 -49.80 -27.02 35.39
C GLU A 922 -49.51 -25.56 35.76
N LYS A 923 -48.39 -24.97 35.31
CA LYS A 923 -48.10 -23.55 35.59
C LYS A 923 -49.17 -22.64 34.98
N ASN A 924 -49.68 -22.95 33.78
CA ASN A 924 -50.75 -22.17 33.15
C ASN A 924 -52.09 -22.27 33.92
N LYS A 925 -52.43 -23.45 34.45
CA LYS A 925 -53.59 -23.64 35.32
C LYS A 925 -53.45 -22.82 36.60
N GLN A 926 -52.32 -22.95 37.30
CA GLN A 926 -52.05 -22.23 38.55
C GLN A 926 -52.05 -20.71 38.37
N ALA A 927 -51.52 -20.20 37.25
CA ALA A 927 -51.53 -18.78 36.93
C ALA A 927 -52.96 -18.24 36.86
N LYS A 928 -53.82 -18.93 36.10
CA LYS A 928 -55.23 -18.56 36.00
C LYS A 928 -55.95 -18.65 37.35
N GLU A 929 -55.72 -19.72 38.11
CA GLU A 929 -56.31 -19.89 39.44
C GLU A 929 -55.90 -18.77 40.42
N ALA A 930 -54.66 -18.25 40.34
CA ALA A 930 -54.22 -17.09 41.12
C ALA A 930 -54.90 -15.78 40.69
N LYS A 931 -55.08 -15.57 39.37
CA LYS A 931 -55.80 -14.41 38.81
C LYS A 931 -57.27 -14.42 39.22
N ASP A 932 -57.96 -15.55 39.05
CA ASP A 932 -59.36 -15.72 39.44
C ASP A 932 -59.54 -15.60 40.97
N ALA A 933 -58.52 -15.98 41.77
CA ALA A 933 -58.50 -15.74 43.21
C ALA A 933 -58.33 -14.27 43.58
N TYR A 934 -57.44 -13.52 42.92
CA TYR A 934 -57.24 -12.09 43.17
C TYR A 934 -58.49 -11.25 42.85
N ASP A 935 -59.09 -11.44 41.67
CA ASP A 935 -60.30 -10.71 41.28
C ASP A 935 -61.44 -10.95 42.29
N LYS A 936 -61.59 -12.18 42.77
CA LYS A 936 -62.59 -12.56 43.78
C LYS A 936 -62.28 -12.02 45.18
N ALA A 937 -61.00 -11.98 45.59
CA ALA A 937 -60.60 -11.38 46.86
C ALA A 937 -60.87 -9.86 46.86
N LEU A 938 -60.68 -9.20 45.71
CA LEU A 938 -60.96 -7.78 45.53
C LEU A 938 -62.47 -7.48 45.57
N GLU A 939 -63.29 -8.31 44.93
CA GLU A 939 -64.76 -8.23 45.04
C GLU A 939 -65.20 -8.32 46.51
N LYS A 940 -64.72 -9.33 47.24
CA LYS A 940 -64.98 -9.52 48.69
C LYS A 940 -64.50 -8.33 49.54
N ALA A 941 -63.34 -7.74 49.21
CA ALA A 941 -62.83 -6.55 49.90
C ALA A 941 -63.76 -5.34 49.73
N LEU A 942 -64.28 -5.11 48.52
CA LEU A 942 -65.23 -4.05 48.24
C LEU A 942 -66.61 -4.27 48.92
N GLU A 943 -67.08 -5.53 49.00
CA GLU A 943 -68.28 -5.88 49.79
C GLU A 943 -68.11 -5.52 51.28
N VAL A 944 -66.94 -5.84 51.86
CA VAL A 944 -66.64 -5.55 53.28
C VAL A 944 -66.53 -4.04 53.53
N LEU A 945 -65.91 -3.28 52.62
CA LEU A 945 -65.85 -1.81 52.71
C LEU A 945 -67.22 -1.13 52.60
N ALA A 946 -68.16 -1.71 51.85
CA ALA A 946 -69.53 -1.23 51.76
C ALA A 946 -70.39 -1.59 53.00
N ASN A 947 -69.99 -2.59 53.77
CA ASN A 947 -70.74 -3.08 54.92
C ASN A 947 -70.44 -2.25 56.19
N THR A 948 -71.28 -1.25 56.49
CA THR A 948 -71.15 -0.46 57.73
C THR A 948 -71.37 -1.25 59.03
N LYS A 949 -71.73 -2.54 58.97
CA LYS A 949 -71.82 -3.43 60.14
C LYS A 949 -70.64 -4.40 60.27
N ALA A 950 -69.64 -4.32 59.39
CA ALA A 950 -68.44 -5.16 59.44
C ALA A 950 -67.64 -4.95 60.74
N THR A 951 -67.20 -6.05 61.33
CA THR A 951 -66.27 -6.10 62.47
C THR A 951 -64.83 -6.00 61.99
N GLN A 952 -63.91 -5.69 62.92
CA GLN A 952 -62.47 -5.66 62.62
C GLN A 952 -61.97 -7.01 62.10
N ALA A 953 -62.50 -8.13 62.62
CA ALA A 953 -62.08 -9.46 62.17
C ALA A 953 -62.43 -9.74 60.69
N GLU A 954 -63.57 -9.24 60.20
CA GLU A 954 -63.97 -9.37 58.79
C GLU A 954 -63.10 -8.48 57.88
N VAL A 955 -62.71 -7.29 58.35
CA VAL A 955 -61.78 -6.40 57.65
C VAL A 955 -60.36 -6.97 57.62
N ASP A 956 -59.88 -7.52 58.74
CA ASP A 956 -58.57 -8.15 58.85
C ASP A 956 -58.49 -9.39 57.94
N GLU A 957 -59.54 -10.24 57.91
CA GLU A 957 -59.63 -11.40 56.99
C GLU A 957 -59.62 -10.95 55.52
N ALA A 958 -60.44 -9.96 55.15
CA ALA A 958 -60.48 -9.45 53.77
C ALA A 958 -59.15 -8.81 53.34
N THR A 959 -58.46 -8.13 54.26
CA THR A 959 -57.16 -7.50 54.00
C THR A 959 -56.10 -8.57 53.74
N ALA A 960 -56.04 -9.61 54.58
CA ALA A 960 -55.12 -10.73 54.40
C ALA A 960 -55.42 -11.49 53.10
N ALA A 961 -56.69 -11.84 52.84
CA ALA A 961 -57.09 -12.58 51.65
C ALA A 961 -56.76 -11.85 50.34
N LEU A 962 -56.90 -10.51 50.30
CA LEU A 962 -56.54 -9.71 49.13
C LEU A 962 -55.02 -9.55 48.96
N ALA A 963 -54.27 -9.41 50.07
CA ALA A 963 -52.81 -9.38 50.04
C ALA A 963 -52.23 -10.72 49.58
N ASP A 964 -52.63 -11.83 50.21
CA ASP A 964 -52.20 -13.19 49.88
C ASP A 964 -52.50 -13.53 48.41
N ALA A 965 -53.67 -13.14 47.89
CA ALA A 965 -54.03 -13.36 46.49
C ALA A 965 -53.25 -12.45 45.52
N GLY A 966 -52.82 -11.27 45.96
CA GLY A 966 -51.91 -10.40 45.21
C GLY A 966 -50.50 -10.97 45.13
N ASP A 967 -49.96 -11.45 46.25
CA ASP A 967 -48.64 -12.09 46.31
C ASP A 967 -48.62 -13.45 45.58
N ALA A 968 -49.75 -14.17 45.55
CA ALA A 968 -49.92 -15.38 44.74
C ALA A 968 -49.75 -15.15 43.22
N LEU A 969 -49.80 -13.91 42.73
CA LEU A 969 -49.47 -13.57 41.34
C LEU A 969 -47.95 -13.51 41.10
N ALA A 970 -47.11 -13.29 42.12
CA ALA A 970 -45.67 -13.07 41.96
C ALA A 970 -44.89 -14.22 41.25
N PRO A 971 -45.21 -15.53 41.45
CA PRO A 971 -44.61 -16.64 40.69
C PRO A 971 -44.88 -16.60 39.17
N PHE A 972 -45.80 -15.73 38.74
CA PHE A 972 -46.21 -15.51 37.35
C PHE A 972 -45.61 -14.21 36.76
N ALA A 973 -44.65 -13.60 37.44
CA ALA A 973 -43.75 -12.62 36.81
C ALA A 973 -43.01 -13.21 35.58
N THR A 974 -42.59 -12.35 34.67
CA THR A 974 -41.89 -12.73 33.44
C THR A 974 -40.43 -13.14 33.73
N ASP A 975 -40.07 -14.38 33.39
CA ASP A 975 -38.69 -14.89 33.42
C ASP A 975 -38.01 -14.66 32.07
N ALA A 976 -37.21 -13.58 31.99
CA ALA A 976 -36.40 -13.25 30.83
C ALA A 976 -34.97 -13.83 30.86
N SER A 977 -34.59 -14.58 31.89
CA SER A 977 -33.19 -15.03 32.10
C SER A 977 -32.64 -15.85 30.93
N LYS A 978 -33.46 -16.71 30.34
CA LYS A 978 -33.11 -17.56 29.19
C LYS A 978 -32.90 -16.74 27.92
N LEU A 979 -33.68 -15.67 27.72
CA LEU A 979 -33.56 -14.75 26.59
C LEU A 979 -32.32 -13.86 26.73
N ALA A 980 -32.04 -13.37 27.94
CA ALA A 980 -30.82 -12.63 28.24
C ALA A 980 -29.56 -13.49 28.01
N ALA A 981 -29.55 -14.73 28.49
CA ALA A 981 -28.44 -15.68 28.27
C ALA A 981 -28.22 -15.98 26.77
N GLN A 982 -29.30 -16.17 26.00
CA GLN A 982 -29.19 -16.39 24.56
C GLN A 982 -28.67 -15.15 23.82
N ALA A 983 -29.22 -13.97 24.13
CA ALA A 983 -28.79 -12.71 23.52
C ALA A 983 -27.35 -12.30 23.91
N ALA A 984 -26.83 -12.78 25.05
CA ALA A 984 -25.44 -12.64 25.46
C ALA A 984 -24.49 -13.64 24.77
N ALA A 985 -24.96 -14.85 24.45
CA ALA A 985 -24.20 -15.85 23.69
C ALA A 985 -24.00 -15.48 22.20
N ALA A 986 -24.72 -14.46 21.72
CA ALA A 986 -24.71 -14.00 20.34
C ALA A 986 -23.30 -13.77 19.74
N THR A 987 -22.36 -13.18 20.48
CA THR A 987 -21.00 -12.95 19.97
C THR A 987 -20.26 -14.25 19.66
N SER A 988 -20.35 -15.25 20.54
CA SER A 988 -19.76 -16.57 20.31
C SER A 988 -20.48 -17.36 19.21
N PHE A 989 -21.71 -16.98 18.87
CA PHE A 989 -22.41 -17.50 17.69
C PHE A 989 -21.97 -16.81 16.40
N GLU A 990 -21.82 -15.48 16.40
CA GLU A 990 -21.32 -14.71 15.26
C GLU A 990 -19.85 -15.04 14.92
N GLU A 991 -19.07 -15.51 15.90
CA GLU A 991 -17.71 -16.05 15.72
C GLU A 991 -17.68 -17.50 15.19
N SER A 992 -18.83 -18.19 15.06
CA SER A 992 -18.87 -19.59 14.64
C SER A 992 -18.56 -19.78 13.14
N PRO A 993 -17.92 -20.89 12.72
CA PRO A 993 -17.64 -21.17 11.31
C PRO A 993 -18.90 -21.15 10.44
N GLN A 994 -20.03 -21.63 10.97
CA GLN A 994 -21.30 -21.67 10.26
C GLN A 994 -21.86 -20.26 10.00
N PHE A 995 -21.73 -19.34 10.96
CA PHE A 995 -22.11 -17.94 10.75
C PHE A 995 -21.20 -17.24 9.74
N VAL A 996 -19.89 -17.48 9.79
CA VAL A 996 -18.93 -16.93 8.82
C VAL A 996 -19.18 -17.50 7.41
N ASN A 997 -19.50 -18.79 7.30
CA ASN A 997 -19.91 -19.43 6.04
C ASN A 997 -21.21 -18.80 5.49
N ALA A 998 -22.22 -18.55 6.35
CA ALA A 998 -23.47 -17.89 5.96
C ALA A 998 -23.25 -16.44 5.47
N LEU A 999 -22.37 -15.69 6.15
CA LEU A 999 -22.00 -14.33 5.78
C LEU A 999 -21.22 -14.26 4.44
N ALA A 1000 -20.44 -15.30 4.13
CA ALA A 1000 -19.77 -15.46 2.85
C ALA A 1000 -20.72 -15.90 1.71
N ALA A 1001 -21.77 -16.66 2.03
CA ALA A 1001 -22.78 -17.16 1.10
C ALA A 1001 -23.79 -16.07 0.66
N LYS A 1002 -23.30 -15.04 -0.04
CA LYS A 1002 -24.10 -13.94 -0.58
C LYS A 1002 -24.81 -14.26 -1.89
N ASN A 1003 -26.02 -13.74 -2.05
CA ASN A 1003 -26.75 -13.73 -3.32
C ASN A 1003 -26.51 -12.39 -4.05
N GLY A 1004 -25.33 -12.26 -4.66
CA GLY A 1004 -24.88 -11.00 -5.26
C GLY A 1004 -24.47 -9.96 -4.21
N ASP A 1005 -24.87 -8.70 -4.40
CA ASP A 1005 -24.54 -7.61 -3.46
C ASP A 1005 -25.37 -7.62 -2.16
N ALA A 1006 -26.47 -8.37 -2.13
CA ALA A 1006 -27.36 -8.46 -0.97
C ALA A 1006 -26.75 -9.28 0.19
N GLU A 1007 -27.11 -8.91 1.42
CA GLU A 1007 -26.82 -9.72 2.61
C GLU A 1007 -27.55 -11.08 2.54
N ASN A 1008 -26.94 -12.10 3.13
CA ASN A 1008 -27.54 -13.42 3.25
C ASN A 1008 -28.86 -13.33 4.07
N ALA A 1009 -29.93 -13.93 3.55
CA ALA A 1009 -31.27 -13.78 4.12
C ALA A 1009 -31.40 -14.36 5.54
N ASP A 1010 -30.64 -15.41 5.86
CA ASP A 1010 -30.66 -16.03 7.19
C ASP A 1010 -29.84 -15.23 8.20
N VAL A 1011 -28.71 -14.64 7.77
CA VAL A 1011 -27.95 -13.68 8.58
C VAL A 1011 -28.79 -12.43 8.88
N ALA A 1012 -29.54 -11.93 7.90
CA ALA A 1012 -30.48 -10.81 8.10
C ALA A 1012 -31.63 -11.20 9.05
N ALA A 1013 -32.17 -12.42 8.94
CA ALA A 1013 -33.19 -12.94 9.85
C ALA A 1013 -32.67 -13.08 11.29
N TYR A 1014 -31.45 -13.61 11.47
CA TYR A 1014 -30.76 -13.68 12.76
C TYR A 1014 -30.56 -12.30 13.38
N LYS A 1015 -30.01 -11.34 12.62
CA LYS A 1015 -29.82 -9.95 13.11
C LYS A 1015 -31.14 -9.30 13.52
N LYS A 1016 -32.23 -9.56 12.78
CA LYS A 1016 -33.56 -9.11 13.18
C LYS A 1016 -34.01 -9.79 14.48
N ALA A 1017 -33.91 -11.12 14.59
CA ALA A 1017 -34.32 -11.85 15.79
C ALA A 1017 -33.52 -11.44 17.04
N LEU A 1018 -32.21 -11.17 16.89
CA LEU A 1018 -31.36 -10.66 17.97
C LEU A 1018 -31.74 -9.22 18.37
N LYS A 1019 -32.19 -8.39 17.43
CA LYS A 1019 -32.76 -7.07 17.74
C LYS A 1019 -34.10 -7.22 18.47
N ASP A 1020 -35.03 -8.00 17.93
CA ASP A 1020 -36.35 -8.26 18.53
C ASP A 1020 -36.20 -8.81 19.97
N ALA A 1021 -35.20 -9.67 20.21
CA ALA A 1021 -34.83 -10.17 21.54
C ALA A 1021 -34.36 -9.06 22.48
N LYS A 1022 -33.47 -8.16 22.03
CA LYS A 1022 -32.97 -7.02 22.82
C LYS A 1022 -34.06 -5.97 23.07
N ASP A 1023 -34.94 -5.73 22.10
CA ASP A 1023 -36.13 -4.88 22.27
C ASP A 1023 -37.08 -5.47 23.32
N THR A 1024 -37.31 -6.79 23.29
CA THR A 1024 -38.17 -7.51 24.25
C THR A 1024 -37.57 -7.48 25.67
N LEU A 1025 -36.26 -7.69 25.80
CA LEU A 1025 -35.53 -7.52 27.07
C LEU A 1025 -35.56 -6.08 27.61
N SER A 1026 -35.86 -5.10 26.75
CA SER A 1026 -35.96 -3.68 27.11
C SER A 1026 -37.41 -3.21 27.36
N ASN A 1027 -38.38 -4.13 27.42
CA ASN A 1027 -39.80 -3.83 27.65
C ASN A 1027 -40.24 -4.34 29.04
N PRO A 1028 -40.49 -3.47 30.03
CA PRO A 1028 -40.91 -3.89 31.37
C PRO A 1028 -42.35 -4.42 31.40
N LYS A 1029 -43.10 -4.27 30.29
CA LYS A 1029 -44.43 -4.85 30.08
C LYS A 1029 -44.39 -6.12 29.23
N ALA A 1030 -43.21 -6.67 28.94
CA ALA A 1030 -43.08 -7.92 28.19
C ALA A 1030 -43.73 -9.08 28.95
N THR A 1031 -44.67 -9.72 28.28
CA THR A 1031 -45.26 -10.99 28.72
C THR A 1031 -44.27 -12.14 28.55
N GLN A 1032 -44.48 -13.23 29.28
CA GLN A 1032 -43.70 -14.45 29.05
C GLN A 1032 -43.86 -14.96 27.61
N ALA A 1033 -45.04 -14.79 27.02
CA ALA A 1033 -45.29 -15.19 25.64
C ALA A 1033 -44.44 -14.41 24.62
N GLU A 1034 -44.16 -13.12 24.87
CA GLU A 1034 -43.25 -12.32 24.03
C GLU A 1034 -41.78 -12.73 24.23
N VAL A 1035 -41.37 -12.97 25.47
CA VAL A 1035 -40.02 -13.47 25.80
C VAL A 1035 -39.74 -14.84 25.18
N ASP A 1036 -40.66 -15.79 25.35
CA ASP A 1036 -40.51 -17.15 24.83
C ASP A 1036 -40.55 -17.15 23.29
N LYS A 1037 -41.39 -16.31 22.68
CA LYS A 1037 -41.42 -16.08 21.22
C LYS A 1037 -40.12 -15.48 20.69
N ALA A 1038 -39.54 -14.49 21.36
CA ALA A 1038 -38.27 -13.89 20.97
C ALA A 1038 -37.11 -14.90 21.11
N LEU A 1039 -37.11 -15.69 22.18
CA LEU A 1039 -36.15 -16.78 22.40
C LEU A 1039 -36.24 -17.86 21.33
N ALA A 1040 -37.46 -18.26 20.96
CA ALA A 1040 -37.70 -19.22 19.89
C ALA A 1040 -37.28 -18.68 18.51
N ALA A 1041 -37.57 -17.41 18.22
CA ALA A 1041 -37.18 -16.77 16.96
C ALA A 1041 -35.65 -16.66 16.81
N LEU A 1042 -34.94 -16.26 17.87
CA LEU A 1042 -33.49 -16.17 17.88
C LEU A 1042 -32.85 -17.55 17.67
N LYS A 1043 -33.26 -18.57 18.45
CA LYS A 1043 -32.77 -19.94 18.28
C LYS A 1043 -33.09 -20.53 16.91
N ALA A 1044 -34.29 -20.32 16.38
CA ALA A 1044 -34.64 -20.82 15.05
C ALA A 1044 -33.77 -20.21 13.94
N ALA A 1045 -33.32 -18.96 14.09
CA ALA A 1045 -32.38 -18.33 13.15
C ALA A 1045 -30.94 -18.88 13.33
N GLU A 1046 -30.49 -19.09 14.58
CA GLU A 1046 -29.21 -19.73 14.89
C GLU A 1046 -29.14 -21.17 14.33
N ASP A 1047 -30.10 -22.02 14.70
CA ASP A 1047 -30.21 -23.42 14.25
C ASP A 1047 -30.24 -23.52 12.73
N LYS A 1048 -30.95 -22.60 12.05
CA LYS A 1048 -30.98 -22.55 10.58
C LYS A 1048 -29.61 -22.23 9.98
N ILE A 1049 -28.88 -21.26 10.53
CA ILE A 1049 -27.52 -20.94 10.09
C ILE A 1049 -26.57 -22.13 10.30
N VAL A 1050 -26.63 -22.79 11.47
CA VAL A 1050 -25.81 -23.98 11.78
C VAL A 1050 -26.10 -25.13 10.82
N LYS A 1051 -27.38 -25.32 10.48
CA LYS A 1051 -27.87 -26.38 9.60
C LYS A 1051 -27.51 -26.16 8.13
N ASP A 1052 -27.70 -24.95 7.62
CA ASP A 1052 -27.68 -24.68 6.18
C ASP A 1052 -26.29 -24.24 5.67
N TYR A 1053 -25.37 -23.84 6.56
CA TYR A 1053 -24.00 -23.39 6.22
C TYR A 1053 -22.85 -24.15 6.91
N PRO A 1054 -22.86 -25.51 6.97
CA PRO A 1054 -21.77 -26.28 7.56
C PRO A 1054 -20.49 -26.20 6.71
N THR A 1055 -19.32 -26.39 7.35
CA THR A 1055 -18.05 -26.64 6.66
C THR A 1055 -18.00 -28.09 6.15
N ASP A 1056 -17.74 -28.30 4.85
CA ASP A 1056 -17.50 -29.58 4.18
C ASP A 1056 -15.99 -29.79 3.93
N PRO A 1057 -15.28 -30.51 4.84
CA PRO A 1057 -13.87 -30.86 4.65
C PRO A 1057 -13.65 -32.00 3.63
N SER A 1058 -14.69 -32.69 3.16
CA SER A 1058 -14.56 -34.01 2.53
C SER A 1058 -13.83 -34.04 1.19
N LYS A 1059 -13.59 -32.88 0.58
CA LYS A 1059 -12.76 -32.70 -0.62
C LYS A 1059 -11.28 -32.50 -0.25
N LEU A 1060 -11.01 -31.83 0.87
CA LEU A 1060 -9.67 -31.62 1.42
C LEU A 1060 -9.12 -32.89 2.06
N GLU A 1061 -9.95 -33.65 2.78
CA GLU A 1061 -9.61 -34.97 3.33
C GLU A 1061 -9.07 -35.91 2.24
N LYS A 1062 -9.84 -36.11 1.17
CA LYS A 1062 -9.47 -37.00 0.05
C LYS A 1062 -8.16 -36.59 -0.64
N GLU A 1063 -7.94 -35.28 -0.80
CA GLU A 1063 -6.70 -34.77 -1.37
C GLU A 1063 -5.52 -34.94 -0.40
N ALA A 1064 -5.73 -34.70 0.90
CA ALA A 1064 -4.73 -34.86 1.94
C ALA A 1064 -4.33 -36.33 2.15
N ASP A 1065 -5.26 -37.27 2.03
CA ASP A 1065 -4.98 -38.70 2.09
C ASP A 1065 -4.22 -39.17 0.85
N ALA A 1066 -4.66 -38.80 -0.36
CA ALA A 1066 -3.95 -39.11 -1.60
C ALA A 1066 -2.51 -38.54 -1.60
N ALA A 1067 -2.34 -37.30 -1.11
CA ALA A 1067 -1.03 -36.69 -0.93
C ALA A 1067 -0.20 -37.39 0.15
N ALA A 1068 -0.82 -37.83 1.25
CA ALA A 1068 -0.13 -38.55 2.32
C ALA A 1068 0.34 -39.95 1.91
N ASP A 1069 -0.43 -40.65 1.06
CA ASP A 1069 -0.03 -41.94 0.51
C ASP A 1069 1.09 -41.80 -0.53
N LEU A 1070 1.02 -40.79 -1.41
CA LEU A 1070 2.08 -40.52 -2.38
C LEU A 1070 3.42 -40.22 -1.67
N GLN A 1071 3.41 -39.52 -0.54
CA GLN A 1071 4.62 -39.24 0.26
C GLN A 1071 5.25 -40.46 0.95
N LYS A 1072 4.53 -41.58 1.08
CA LYS A 1072 5.05 -42.85 1.61
C LYS A 1072 5.82 -43.66 0.55
N GLY A 1073 5.64 -43.34 -0.73
CA GLY A 1073 6.28 -44.04 -1.84
C GLY A 1073 7.80 -43.86 -1.87
N ALA A 1074 8.52 -44.91 -2.26
CA ALA A 1074 9.96 -44.86 -2.47
C ALA A 1074 10.34 -43.83 -3.55
N ASP A 1075 9.48 -43.65 -4.55
CA ASP A 1075 9.67 -42.71 -5.65
C ASP A 1075 9.65 -41.25 -5.15
N PHE A 1076 8.72 -40.89 -4.25
CA PHE A 1076 8.71 -39.55 -3.64
C PHE A 1076 9.99 -39.28 -2.83
N GLN A 1077 10.57 -40.30 -2.21
CA GLN A 1077 11.87 -40.21 -1.52
C GLN A 1077 13.07 -40.09 -2.48
N ALA A 1078 12.93 -40.46 -3.76
CA ALA A 1078 13.90 -40.17 -4.81
C ALA A 1078 13.71 -38.74 -5.37
N VAL A 1079 12.46 -38.32 -5.59
CA VAL A 1079 12.06 -36.99 -6.05
C VAL A 1079 12.46 -35.90 -5.03
N LEU A 1080 12.41 -36.19 -3.73
CA LEU A 1080 12.96 -35.34 -2.66
C LEU A 1080 14.50 -35.19 -2.69
N LYS A 1081 15.22 -36.13 -3.29
CA LYS A 1081 16.71 -36.14 -3.35
C LYS A 1081 17.25 -35.64 -4.68
N ASN A 1082 16.39 -35.54 -5.70
CA ASN A 1082 16.74 -35.00 -7.01
C ASN A 1082 16.65 -33.47 -6.98
N ALA A 1083 17.78 -32.79 -7.24
CA ALA A 1083 17.89 -31.33 -7.20
C ALA A 1083 16.96 -30.60 -8.20
N ALA A 1084 16.44 -31.28 -9.23
CA ALA A 1084 15.48 -30.70 -10.18
C ALA A 1084 14.03 -30.65 -9.64
N THR A 1085 13.71 -31.44 -8.60
CA THR A 1085 12.35 -31.65 -8.09
C THR A 1085 12.19 -31.42 -6.59
N GLN A 1086 13.30 -31.46 -5.84
CA GLN A 1086 13.36 -31.32 -4.38
C GLN A 1086 12.47 -30.20 -3.82
N ASP A 1087 12.53 -29.01 -4.41
CA ASP A 1087 11.88 -27.83 -3.81
C ASP A 1087 10.37 -27.81 -4.09
N ALA A 1088 9.92 -28.40 -5.20
CA ALA A 1088 8.50 -28.67 -5.44
C ALA A 1088 7.98 -29.77 -4.49
N ALA A 1089 8.79 -30.81 -4.22
CA ALA A 1089 8.45 -31.86 -3.26
C ALA A 1089 8.34 -31.31 -1.82
N LYS A 1090 9.24 -30.42 -1.40
CA LYS A 1090 9.15 -29.69 -0.12
C LYS A 1090 7.91 -28.79 -0.05
N ALA A 1091 7.59 -28.08 -1.14
CA ALA A 1091 6.36 -27.28 -1.21
C ALA A 1091 5.11 -28.15 -1.04
N TYR A 1092 5.07 -29.35 -1.64
CA TYR A 1092 3.99 -30.32 -1.47
C TYR A 1092 3.92 -30.91 -0.05
N GLN A 1093 5.05 -31.14 0.62
CA GLN A 1093 5.08 -31.54 2.03
C GLN A 1093 4.51 -30.44 2.95
N ASN A 1094 4.87 -29.18 2.72
CA ASN A 1094 4.33 -28.05 3.49
C ASN A 1094 2.83 -27.89 3.23
N ALA A 1095 2.39 -27.88 1.97
CA ALA A 1095 0.97 -27.77 1.62
C ALA A 1095 0.12 -28.90 2.23
N LEU A 1096 0.65 -30.13 2.33
CA LEU A 1096 -0.03 -31.23 3.03
C LEU A 1096 -0.09 -31.02 4.54
N LYS A 1097 0.99 -30.53 5.16
CA LYS A 1097 1.01 -30.21 6.59
C LYS A 1097 -0.03 -29.13 6.92
N ASP A 1098 -0.11 -28.10 6.09
CA ASP A 1098 -1.01 -26.97 6.29
C ASP A 1098 -2.48 -27.39 6.01
N ALA A 1099 -2.72 -28.22 5.00
CA ALA A 1099 -4.01 -28.89 4.80
C ALA A 1099 -4.46 -29.72 6.01
N LYS A 1100 -3.54 -30.49 6.62
CA LYS A 1100 -3.81 -31.27 7.84
C LYS A 1100 -3.99 -30.42 9.08
N ALA A 1101 -3.43 -29.20 9.13
CA ALA A 1101 -3.72 -28.24 10.19
C ALA A 1101 -5.16 -27.70 10.07
N VAL A 1102 -5.60 -27.35 8.86
CA VAL A 1102 -6.98 -26.91 8.60
C VAL A 1102 -8.00 -28.03 8.89
N LEU A 1103 -7.70 -29.29 8.51
CA LEU A 1103 -8.55 -30.45 8.85
C LEU A 1103 -8.60 -30.76 10.36
N ALA A 1104 -7.63 -30.29 11.15
CA ALA A 1104 -7.61 -30.48 12.61
C ALA A 1104 -8.26 -29.31 13.37
N ASP A 1105 -8.49 -28.16 12.71
CA ASP A 1105 -9.11 -27.00 13.31
C ASP A 1105 -10.64 -27.09 13.25
N LYS A 1106 -11.26 -27.16 14.42
CA LYS A 1106 -12.73 -27.20 14.57
C LYS A 1106 -13.40 -25.88 14.19
N ASN A 1107 -12.62 -24.80 14.10
CA ASN A 1107 -13.07 -23.47 13.75
C ASN A 1107 -12.79 -23.13 12.27
N ALA A 1108 -12.31 -24.09 11.46
CA ALA A 1108 -12.06 -23.87 10.03
C ALA A 1108 -13.34 -23.50 9.27
N THR A 1109 -13.30 -22.40 8.52
CA THR A 1109 -14.39 -22.01 7.61
C THR A 1109 -14.31 -22.80 6.31
N GLN A 1110 -15.37 -22.80 5.51
CA GLN A 1110 -15.32 -23.37 4.15
C GLN A 1110 -14.24 -22.68 3.29
N ALA A 1111 -14.00 -21.37 3.50
CA ALA A 1111 -12.98 -20.63 2.78
C ALA A 1111 -11.56 -21.12 3.12
N ASP A 1112 -11.30 -21.51 4.37
CA ASP A 1112 -10.01 -22.09 4.78
C ASP A 1112 -9.81 -23.48 4.19
N VAL A 1113 -10.86 -24.32 4.19
CA VAL A 1113 -10.87 -25.65 3.58
C VAL A 1113 -10.63 -25.56 2.06
N ASP A 1114 -11.37 -24.71 1.35
CA ASP A 1114 -11.25 -24.55 -0.10
C ASP A 1114 -9.88 -23.97 -0.50
N LYS A 1115 -9.36 -23.02 0.29
CA LYS A 1115 -8.00 -22.45 0.14
C LYS A 1115 -6.91 -23.48 0.36
N ALA A 1116 -7.01 -24.32 1.40
CA ALA A 1116 -6.08 -25.41 1.64
C ALA A 1116 -6.13 -26.46 0.52
N LEU A 1117 -7.32 -26.79 0.03
CA LEU A 1117 -7.53 -27.72 -1.09
C LEU A 1117 -6.90 -27.21 -2.39
N ALA A 1118 -7.13 -25.94 -2.71
CA ALA A 1118 -6.51 -25.28 -3.87
C ALA A 1118 -4.98 -25.23 -3.76
N THR A 1119 -4.46 -24.96 -2.55
CA THR A 1119 -3.02 -24.89 -2.28
C THR A 1119 -2.34 -26.25 -2.41
N LEU A 1120 -2.94 -27.31 -1.85
CA LEU A 1120 -2.44 -28.69 -1.96
C LEU A 1120 -2.46 -29.18 -3.41
N LYS A 1121 -3.54 -28.93 -4.16
CA LYS A 1121 -3.64 -29.25 -5.59
C LYS A 1121 -2.61 -28.52 -6.44
N ALA A 1122 -2.45 -27.21 -6.24
CA ALA A 1122 -1.46 -26.41 -6.96
C ALA A 1122 -0.02 -26.90 -6.70
N ALA A 1123 0.29 -27.30 -5.46
CA ALA A 1123 1.58 -27.89 -5.12
C ALA A 1123 1.78 -29.28 -5.75
N GLY A 1124 0.74 -30.11 -5.82
CA GLY A 1124 0.77 -31.41 -6.50
C GLY A 1124 0.96 -31.29 -8.03
N GLU A 1125 0.28 -30.32 -8.66
CA GLU A 1125 0.51 -29.98 -10.06
C GLU A 1125 1.93 -29.46 -10.32
N ALA A 1126 2.47 -28.62 -9.43
CA ALA A 1126 3.82 -28.09 -9.55
C ALA A 1126 4.89 -29.17 -9.41
N LEU A 1127 4.69 -30.12 -8.47
CA LEU A 1127 5.50 -31.32 -8.31
C LEU A 1127 5.51 -32.14 -9.60
N LYS A 1128 4.34 -32.50 -10.13
CA LYS A 1128 4.23 -33.31 -11.35
C LYS A 1128 4.90 -32.65 -12.56
N LYS A 1129 4.72 -31.33 -12.74
CA LYS A 1129 5.40 -30.56 -13.79
C LYS A 1129 6.93 -30.56 -13.63
N ALA A 1130 7.45 -30.62 -12.41
CA ALA A 1130 8.89 -30.76 -12.15
C ALA A 1130 9.39 -32.20 -12.44
N GLU A 1131 8.61 -33.22 -12.10
CA GLU A 1131 8.90 -34.63 -12.41
C GLU A 1131 8.93 -34.88 -13.93
N ASP A 1132 7.91 -34.43 -14.66
CA ASP A 1132 7.84 -34.48 -16.14
C ASP A 1132 9.05 -33.75 -16.77
N ALA A 1133 9.41 -32.58 -16.25
CA ALA A 1133 10.58 -31.83 -16.70
C ALA A 1133 11.92 -32.53 -16.39
N ALA A 1134 12.04 -33.21 -15.26
CA ALA A 1134 13.22 -34.00 -14.91
C ALA A 1134 13.36 -35.23 -15.82
N ALA A 1135 12.27 -35.95 -16.07
CA ALA A 1135 12.23 -37.08 -17.00
C ALA A 1135 12.63 -36.67 -18.43
N SER A 1136 12.16 -35.50 -18.90
CA SER A 1136 12.51 -34.97 -20.23
C SER A 1136 14.02 -34.76 -20.43
N LYS A 1137 14.79 -34.56 -19.35
CA LYS A 1137 16.26 -34.39 -19.39
C LYS A 1137 17.03 -35.71 -19.33
N GLN A 1138 16.38 -36.85 -19.08
CA GLN A 1138 17.02 -38.17 -19.11
C GLN A 1138 16.89 -38.89 -20.46
N GLY A 1139 16.01 -38.44 -21.37
CA GLY A 1139 15.80 -39.02 -22.71
C GLY A 1139 16.94 -38.79 -23.72
N GLY A 1140 18.19 -38.64 -23.25
CA GLY A 1140 19.35 -38.18 -24.04
C GLY A 1140 20.37 -39.25 -24.42
N ALA A 1141 20.09 -40.56 -24.24
CA ALA A 1141 21.04 -41.62 -24.58
C ALA A 1141 20.39 -42.96 -24.95
N ALA A 1142 20.90 -43.56 -26.04
CA ALA A 1142 20.87 -44.98 -26.45
C ALA A 1142 19.51 -45.73 -26.53
N ALA A 1143 19.27 -46.33 -27.70
CA ALA A 1143 18.16 -47.26 -27.94
C ALA A 1143 18.59 -48.74 -27.78
N GLY A 1144 17.63 -49.65 -27.58
CA GLY A 1144 17.83 -51.08 -27.86
C GLY A 1144 16.81 -52.03 -27.22
N LYS A 1145 16.02 -52.72 -28.06
CA LYS A 1145 15.71 -54.17 -28.04
C LYS A 1145 15.30 -54.81 -26.70
N ASP A 1146 14.15 -55.45 -26.51
CA ASP A 1146 13.52 -56.62 -27.17
C ASP A 1146 12.88 -57.40 -25.97
N ASP A 1147 11.88 -58.30 -26.01
CA ASP A 1147 10.85 -58.70 -26.99
C ASP A 1147 9.78 -59.54 -26.21
N THR A 1148 8.56 -59.70 -26.77
CA THR A 1148 7.41 -60.49 -26.24
C THR A 1148 6.80 -60.00 -24.90
N GLY A 1149 5.52 -60.21 -24.54
CA GLY A 1149 4.32 -60.82 -25.14
C GLY A 1149 3.34 -61.17 -23.99
N LYS A 1150 2.02 -61.35 -24.11
CA LYS A 1150 1.04 -61.26 -25.20
C LYS A 1150 -0.34 -61.65 -24.60
N ASN A 1151 -1.38 -60.82 -24.74
CA ASN A 1151 -2.82 -61.18 -24.63
C ASN A 1151 -3.34 -61.67 -23.23
N ASP A 1152 -4.66 -61.73 -22.95
CA ASP A 1152 -5.85 -61.35 -23.75
C ASP A 1152 -7.06 -60.87 -22.90
N SER A 1153 -7.96 -60.12 -23.57
CA SER A 1153 -9.43 -60.02 -23.37
C SER A 1153 -10.03 -59.63 -21.99
N GLY A 1154 -11.15 -58.91 -21.91
CA GLY A 1154 -12.02 -58.34 -22.96
C GLY A 1154 -12.87 -57.18 -22.39
N LYS A 1155 -13.27 -56.18 -23.20
CA LYS A 1155 -14.33 -56.22 -24.23
C LYS A 1155 -15.73 -56.16 -23.61
N GLY A 1156 -16.56 -55.12 -23.78
CA GLY A 1156 -16.43 -53.83 -24.49
C GLY A 1156 -17.63 -52.93 -24.12
N GLY A 1157 -17.96 -51.81 -24.77
CA GLY A 1157 -17.30 -51.09 -25.88
C GLY A 1157 -18.31 -50.18 -26.63
N ALA A 1158 -17.80 -49.15 -27.34
CA ALA A 1158 -18.53 -48.25 -28.27
C ALA A 1158 -19.61 -47.32 -27.66
N ALA A 1159 -19.95 -46.14 -28.19
CA ALA A 1159 -19.38 -45.23 -29.21
C ALA A 1159 -20.15 -43.88 -29.08
N ALA A 1160 -19.84 -42.72 -29.65
CA ALA A 1160 -18.69 -42.02 -30.27
C ALA A 1160 -19.30 -40.74 -30.91
N SER A 1161 -18.48 -39.72 -31.26
CA SER A 1161 -18.90 -38.43 -31.89
C SER A 1161 -19.79 -37.50 -31.03
N GLU A 1162 -19.81 -36.17 -31.18
CA GLU A 1162 -18.81 -35.12 -31.52
C GLU A 1162 -19.47 -33.73 -31.24
N SER A 1163 -18.90 -32.51 -31.27
CA SER A 1163 -17.60 -31.89 -31.64
C SER A 1163 -17.28 -30.75 -30.61
N GLN A 1164 -16.41 -29.73 -30.76
CA GLN A 1164 -15.43 -29.33 -31.78
C GLN A 1164 -14.20 -28.58 -31.19
N ARG A 1165 -14.29 -27.25 -30.98
CA ARG A 1165 -13.21 -26.32 -30.58
C ARG A 1165 -13.77 -25.02 -30.01
N VAL A 1166 -13.03 -24.36 -29.11
CA VAL A 1166 -12.49 -22.99 -29.26
C VAL A 1166 -11.33 -22.81 -28.26
N VAL A 1167 -10.33 -22.00 -28.61
CA VAL A 1167 -9.11 -21.77 -27.82
C VAL A 1167 -9.18 -20.43 -27.08
N ARG A 1168 -8.71 -20.37 -25.83
CA ARG A 1168 -8.06 -19.17 -25.27
C ARG A 1168 -7.04 -19.54 -24.19
N THR A 1169 -5.87 -18.91 -24.26
CA THR A 1169 -4.74 -19.13 -23.35
C THR A 1169 -4.50 -17.85 -22.55
N VAL A 1170 -4.32 -17.95 -21.23
CA VAL A 1170 -3.76 -16.87 -20.40
C VAL A 1170 -2.69 -17.48 -19.48
N LYS A 1171 -1.54 -16.83 -19.39
CA LYS A 1171 -0.47 -17.16 -18.45
C LYS A 1171 -0.61 -16.32 -17.18
N THR A 1172 -0.35 -16.92 -16.03
CA THR A 1172 0.20 -16.22 -14.85
C THR A 1172 1.26 -17.11 -14.22
N ASN A 1173 2.53 -16.74 -14.36
CA ASN A 1173 3.60 -17.36 -13.58
C ASN A 1173 3.79 -16.60 -12.28
N THR A 1174 4.07 -17.39 -11.25
CA THR A 1174 4.52 -17.02 -9.92
C THR A 1174 5.78 -16.14 -9.90
N GLY A 1175 5.95 -15.41 -8.79
CA GLY A 1175 7.21 -14.83 -8.35
C GLY A 1175 7.25 -14.78 -6.82
N ASN A 1176 8.15 -15.53 -6.19
CA ASN A 1176 8.30 -15.58 -4.74
C ASN A 1176 9.21 -14.44 -4.22
N LEU A 1177 9.03 -14.09 -2.94
CA LEU A 1177 10.09 -13.50 -2.12
C LEU A 1177 10.66 -14.56 -1.14
N PRO A 1178 11.91 -14.41 -0.66
CA PRO A 1178 12.60 -15.42 0.12
C PRO A 1178 12.23 -15.43 1.61
N VAL A 1179 12.53 -16.55 2.28
CA VAL A 1179 12.47 -16.67 3.74
C VAL A 1179 13.90 -16.80 4.28
N THR A 1180 14.24 -16.00 5.30
CA THR A 1180 15.41 -16.25 6.15
C THR A 1180 15.00 -16.18 7.62
N GLY A 1181 15.37 -17.17 8.41
CA GLY A 1181 15.10 -17.19 9.84
C GLY A 1181 15.94 -18.22 10.59
N SER A 1182 16.09 -17.98 11.90
CA SER A 1182 16.70 -18.87 12.88
C SER A 1182 16.22 -18.39 14.26
N ALA A 1183 15.37 -19.13 14.99
CA ALA A 1183 15.63 -20.40 15.65
C ALA A 1183 16.51 -20.27 16.91
N GLY A 1184 15.87 -20.41 18.08
CA GLY A 1184 16.44 -20.52 19.43
C GLY A 1184 15.38 -21.17 20.32
N ALA A 1185 15.77 -22.03 21.27
CA ALA A 1185 14.84 -23.02 21.84
C ALA A 1185 15.12 -23.44 23.30
N LEU A 1186 14.12 -24.13 23.86
CA LEU A 1186 14.20 -25.15 24.93
C LEU A 1186 14.12 -24.70 26.42
N LEU A 1187 13.62 -25.66 27.23
CA LEU A 1187 13.60 -25.78 28.71
C LEU A 1187 12.60 -24.92 29.53
N LEU A 1188 12.13 -25.35 30.73
CA LEU A 1188 11.53 -26.63 31.20
C LEU A 1188 11.14 -26.59 32.71
N ILE A 1189 9.92 -27.06 33.08
CA ILE A 1189 9.46 -27.42 34.47
C ILE A 1189 9.39 -26.16 35.42
N VAL A 1190 8.72 -26.06 36.58
CA VAL A 1190 8.24 -27.00 37.63
C VAL A 1190 6.87 -26.59 38.22
N SER A 1191 6.12 -27.59 38.70
CA SER A 1191 4.82 -27.47 39.40
C SER A 1191 4.92 -27.01 40.86
N CYS A 1192 3.80 -26.52 41.44
CA CYS A 1192 3.52 -26.61 42.87
C CYS A 1192 2.00 -26.60 43.15
N ALA A 1193 1.58 -26.99 44.37
CA ALA A 1193 0.20 -27.40 44.67
C ALA A 1193 -0.46 -26.65 45.85
N LEU A 1194 -1.75 -26.95 46.08
CA LEU A 1194 -2.62 -26.41 47.14
C LEU A 1194 -2.18 -26.78 48.56
N ILE A 1195 -2.52 -25.90 49.53
CA ILE A 1195 -3.21 -26.17 50.83
C ILE A 1195 -2.88 -25.05 51.84
N GLY A 1196 -3.86 -24.61 52.64
CA GLY A 1196 -3.62 -23.90 53.92
C GLY A 1196 -4.55 -22.71 54.16
N ALA A 1197 -5.47 -22.83 55.13
CA ALA A 1197 -6.30 -21.72 55.61
C ALA A 1197 -5.68 -21.06 56.86
N GLY A 1198 -5.95 -19.78 57.10
CA GLY A 1198 -5.44 -19.06 58.27
C GLY A 1198 -5.96 -17.63 58.42
N THR A 1199 -7.11 -17.46 59.06
CA THR A 1199 -7.59 -16.16 59.56
C THR A 1199 -6.80 -15.73 60.81
N LEU A 1200 -6.50 -14.44 61.00
CA LEU A 1200 -7.04 -13.59 62.10
C LEU A 1200 -6.35 -12.20 62.24
N ALA A 1201 -7.14 -11.13 62.03
CA ALA A 1201 -7.19 -9.83 62.71
C ALA A 1201 -5.95 -9.03 63.25
N ILE A 1202 -5.91 -7.75 62.85
CA ILE A 1202 -5.92 -6.53 63.72
C ILE A 1202 -4.60 -5.86 64.26
N ARG A 1203 -4.48 -4.57 63.90
CA ARG A 1203 -3.88 -3.37 64.57
C ARG A 1203 -2.36 -3.19 64.85
N ARG A 1204 -1.93 -1.94 64.54
CA ARG A 1204 -0.99 -1.04 65.26
C ARG A 1204 -0.78 -1.44 66.74
N LYS A 1205 0.40 -1.30 67.36
CA LYS A 1205 1.15 -0.02 67.58
C LYS A 1205 2.54 -0.29 68.21
N LYS A 1206 3.39 0.75 68.24
CA LYS A 1206 4.77 0.78 68.79
C LYS A 1206 4.97 0.05 70.12
N GLY A 1207 6.16 -0.54 70.26
CA GLY A 1207 6.62 -1.34 71.39
C GLY A 1207 6.82 -0.62 72.73
N ASN A 1208 7.11 -1.46 73.72
CA ASN A 1208 8.31 -1.34 74.54
C ASN A 1208 8.89 -2.75 74.74
#